data_AF-A0A7S4AV91-F1
#
_entry.id   AF-A0A7S4AV91-F1
#
_cell.length_a   1.000
_cell.length_b   1.000
_cell.length_c   1.000
_cell.angle_alpha   90.00
_cell.angle_beta   90.00
_cell.angle_gamma   90.00
#
_symmetry.space_group_name_H-M   'P 1'
#
loop_
_entity.id
_entity.type
_entity.pdbx_description
1 polymer ?
#
loop_
_entity_poly.entity_id
_entity_poly.type
_entity_poly.pdbx_seq_one_letter_code
_entity_poly.pdbx_strand_id
1 'polypeptide(L)'
;MEEFVVRELETPCVYHDSDFLSKEEADDYYETLKTLIPWEKTAKINRWVRLYQEAGDDDDNNNTPAYAYKDAPQQSNDDMQQQQQSTDKNDLKNVNGFPEIVQSLRKLCQEWYASKNNNNCDENNENETTSVPPFNVCLLNFYEDGQQRIGWHADREEIGRKTPIASVSLGAPRQFLVRSQTDGRRDRATLQLESGSLVVMKPVCQTRYLHSIAKEAEITQGRINLTFRCKDFSKEQAATETTAGEELHESRNTFMDKLIAEGTKPTTEAWTTASSHGGRINIGESNNNSNISGRGACTAVVPSSSFVFGEETDNHNDDGTCVLSPSNLRFLVKTNMGAEKYCAAEIRENLAELEQDTSNWIVRTRPFELDGYIGVICFNENGDTRAVRNTLLQLKTAHHVLNYHYHFRLKDCFPFVQQYDAEADLATLKEERIPKEALYEHVKEQLSNDTVSFLPSSEGEDDFQKLTFRVTSNRVGGPHAWQTPEVEYEIGGAIAEVYGDRHKWKPKMSDHDIHIRADVVGKVVVMGTQLNVHDLSKGRHFTRYRNGVTIKTNLAYAMIRLANLKEGHTLLDPFCGSGTLLLEALEIYNGTLRNCLGMDVSRRSADGARSNAQAEGYESDQTCRFVCSDARSLRRHVNADGSVDAVVSNLPWGIMTGQNQSVSSLQTLYEVFLRNAWYVLKDGGRVVMLVLRGLQVMRIVRKLSGRFRLLHANVVRTTNNLPCIVVVEKLPFDEIRDSIKGQLAHLNQFVNVSPEIYQSIHNEDVDDDFEEKTS
;
A
#
# COMPACT_ATOMS: atom_id res chain seq x y z
N MET A 1 4.23 34.49 19.25
CA MET A 1 4.54 33.05 19.21
C MET A 1 6.03 32.69 19.34
N GLU A 2 6.96 33.59 18.97
CA GLU A 2 8.40 33.29 18.82
C GLU A 2 9.16 32.86 20.07
N GLU A 3 8.72 33.27 21.26
CA GLU A 3 9.34 32.90 22.54
C GLU A 3 9.22 31.39 22.85
N PHE A 4 8.12 30.76 22.42
CA PHE A 4 7.80 29.36 22.70
C PHE A 4 8.28 28.41 21.61
N VAL A 5 8.94 28.92 20.56
CA VAL A 5 9.45 28.11 19.45
C VAL A 5 10.54 27.19 19.97
N VAL A 6 10.43 25.91 19.64
CA VAL A 6 11.50 24.92 19.86
C VAL A 6 12.61 25.18 18.83
N ARG A 7 13.68 25.89 19.24
CA ARG A 7 14.73 26.41 18.35
C ARG A 7 15.76 25.36 17.93
N GLU A 8 15.75 24.20 18.56
CA GLU A 8 16.57 23.04 18.20
C GLU A 8 16.15 22.41 16.87
N LEU A 9 14.97 22.77 16.36
CA LEU A 9 14.49 22.33 15.06
C LEU A 9 14.84 23.35 13.97
N GLU A 10 15.37 22.89 12.83
CA GLU A 10 15.72 23.77 11.71
C GLU A 10 14.50 24.54 11.17
N THR A 11 13.33 23.91 11.19
CA THR A 11 12.05 24.55 10.80
C THR A 11 11.22 24.83 12.06
N PRO A 12 10.81 26.10 12.30
CA PRO A 12 10.00 26.45 13.47
C PRO A 12 8.57 25.92 13.33
N CYS A 13 8.37 24.69 13.81
CA CYS A 13 7.14 23.93 13.59
C CYS A 13 6.48 23.41 14.86
N VAL A 14 7.16 23.49 16.00
CA VAL A 14 6.66 23.08 17.31
C VAL A 14 6.85 24.23 18.29
N TYR A 15 5.81 24.50 19.07
CA TYR A 15 5.82 25.45 20.17
C TYR A 15 5.59 24.70 21.47
N HIS A 16 6.30 25.07 22.53
CA HIS A 16 6.21 24.44 23.84
C HIS A 16 6.07 25.49 24.93
N ASP A 17 4.98 25.43 25.69
CA ASP A 17 4.74 26.23 26.88
C ASP A 17 4.68 25.29 28.09
N SER A 18 5.73 25.32 28.91
CA SER A 18 5.83 24.47 30.10
C SER A 18 4.88 24.91 31.22
N ASP A 19 4.49 26.19 31.23
CA ASP A 19 3.73 26.84 32.31
C ASP A 19 2.29 27.18 31.87
N PHE A 20 1.77 26.45 30.89
CA PHE A 20 0.44 26.69 30.33
C PHE A 20 -0.70 26.55 31.36
N LEU A 21 -0.55 25.63 32.32
CA LEU A 21 -1.42 25.51 33.49
C LEU A 21 -0.58 25.60 34.76
N SER A 22 -1.15 26.15 35.83
CA SER A 22 -0.54 25.99 37.15
C SER A 22 -0.54 24.53 37.58
N LYS A 23 0.40 24.16 38.45
CA LYS A 23 0.49 22.79 38.96
C LYS A 23 -0.79 22.33 39.65
N GLU A 24 -1.43 23.22 40.42
CA GLU A 24 -2.68 22.92 41.13
C GLU A 24 -3.83 22.62 40.16
N GLU A 25 -3.97 23.41 39.09
CA GLU A 25 -4.97 23.17 38.03
C GLU A 25 -4.67 21.88 37.25
N ALA A 26 -3.41 21.63 36.93
CA ALA A 26 -3.02 20.43 36.19
C ALA A 26 -3.29 19.14 36.99
N ASP A 27 -3.03 19.16 38.31
CA ASP A 27 -3.28 18.04 39.20
C ASP A 27 -4.79 17.81 39.41
N ASP A 28 -5.58 18.88 39.59
CA ASP A 28 -7.05 18.80 39.67
C ASP A 28 -7.67 18.24 38.37
N TYR A 29 -7.19 18.73 37.22
CA TYR A 29 -7.64 18.24 35.93
C TYR A 29 -7.26 16.79 35.65
N TYR A 30 -6.07 16.37 36.08
CA TYR A 30 -5.62 15.00 35.96
C TYR A 30 -6.53 14.05 36.76
N GLU A 31 -6.77 14.32 38.04
CA GLU A 31 -7.60 13.46 38.90
C GLU A 31 -9.07 13.45 38.44
N THR A 32 -9.59 14.59 37.99
CA THR A 32 -10.94 14.68 37.43
C THR A 32 -11.08 13.87 36.15
N LEU A 33 -10.16 13.99 35.19
CA LEU A 33 -10.23 13.20 33.94
C LEU A 33 -10.01 11.71 34.18
N LYS A 34 -9.12 11.35 35.11
CA LYS A 34 -8.84 9.96 35.47
C LYS A 34 -10.08 9.25 36.02
N THR A 35 -10.93 9.96 36.76
CA THR A 35 -12.15 9.43 37.36
C THR A 35 -13.37 9.54 36.44
N LEU A 36 -13.51 10.65 35.71
CA LEU A 36 -14.69 10.95 34.89
C LEU A 36 -14.71 10.18 33.56
N ILE A 37 -13.54 9.91 32.98
CA ILE A 37 -13.44 9.27 31.65
C ILE A 37 -13.41 7.74 31.81
N PRO A 38 -14.31 6.99 31.14
CA PRO A 38 -14.23 5.54 31.08
C PRO A 38 -13.06 5.14 30.17
N TRP A 39 -11.89 4.92 30.75
CA TRP A 39 -10.69 4.53 30.02
C TRP A 39 -10.80 3.09 29.51
N GLU A 40 -10.70 2.90 28.19
CA GLU A 40 -10.69 1.57 27.59
C GLU A 40 -9.27 1.12 27.25
N LYS A 41 -8.97 -0.14 27.61
CA LYS A 41 -7.63 -0.72 27.44
C LYS A 41 -7.40 -1.17 26.02
N THR A 42 -6.52 -0.48 25.29
CA THR A 42 -6.03 -0.97 23.99
C THR A 42 -4.69 -1.69 24.14
N ALA A 43 -4.29 -2.46 23.12
CA ALA A 43 -3.02 -3.19 23.12
C ALA A 43 -1.76 -2.29 23.18
N LYS A 44 -1.88 -0.96 23.06
CA LYS A 44 -0.74 -0.02 23.07
C LYS A 44 -0.84 1.08 24.13
N ILE A 45 -2.04 1.64 24.36
CA ILE A 45 -2.32 2.76 25.29
C ILE A 45 -3.82 2.85 25.57
N ASN A 46 -4.26 3.32 26.74
CA ASN A 46 -5.70 3.52 26.96
C ASN A 46 -6.17 4.75 26.17
N ARG A 47 -7.28 4.65 25.43
CA ARG A 47 -7.75 5.70 24.49
C ARG A 47 -9.22 6.02 24.67
N TRP A 48 -9.55 7.31 24.56
CA TRP A 48 -10.94 7.77 24.46
C TRP A 48 -11.05 8.93 23.45
N VAL A 49 -12.08 8.92 22.61
CA VAL A 49 -12.31 9.97 21.60
C VAL A 49 -13.78 10.37 21.59
N ARG A 50 -14.04 11.68 21.66
CA ARG A 50 -15.38 12.24 21.43
C ARG A 50 -15.31 13.37 20.40
N LEU A 51 -16.37 13.46 19.60
CA LEU A 51 -16.54 14.47 18.56
C LEU A 51 -17.80 15.26 18.80
N TYR A 52 -17.70 16.56 18.56
CA TYR A 52 -18.79 17.51 18.67
C TYR A 52 -19.91 17.20 17.67
N GLN A 53 -21.16 17.32 18.11
CA GLN A 53 -22.34 17.51 17.26
C GLN A 53 -22.88 18.90 17.60
N GLU A 54 -23.08 19.77 16.61
CA GLU A 54 -23.78 21.03 16.82
C GLU A 54 -25.24 20.75 17.19
N ALA A 55 -25.75 21.45 18.21
CA ALA A 55 -27.16 21.51 18.50
C ALA A 55 -27.85 22.28 17.36
N GLY A 56 -28.71 21.61 16.60
CA GLY A 56 -29.65 22.29 15.73
C GLY A 56 -30.76 22.92 16.58
N ASP A 57 -30.96 24.22 16.43
CA ASP A 57 -32.27 24.81 16.64
C ASP A 57 -33.22 24.23 15.57
N ASP A 58 -34.31 23.64 16.04
CA ASP A 58 -35.54 23.23 15.35
C ASP A 58 -35.55 23.34 13.81
N ASP A 59 -35.22 22.25 13.11
CA ASP A 59 -35.87 21.90 11.84
C ASP A 59 -35.68 20.42 11.48
N ASP A 60 -36.79 19.77 11.10
CA ASP A 60 -37.06 18.33 11.09
C ASP A 60 -36.40 17.54 9.92
N ASN A 61 -35.18 17.89 9.54
CA ASN A 61 -34.41 17.19 8.52
C ASN A 61 -32.93 17.53 8.69
N ASN A 62 -32.12 16.72 9.38
CA ASN A 62 -30.71 16.67 9.02
C ASN A 62 -29.91 15.45 9.43
N ASN A 63 -29.09 15.10 8.44
CA ASN A 63 -28.12 14.03 8.34
C ASN A 63 -26.79 14.58 8.88
N THR A 64 -26.37 14.20 10.09
CA THR A 64 -25.02 14.55 10.58
C THR A 64 -24.44 13.39 11.39
N PRO A 65 -23.55 12.57 10.79
CA PRO A 65 -23.03 11.40 11.47
C PRO A 65 -21.97 11.82 12.50
N ALA A 66 -22.14 11.37 13.74
CA ALA A 66 -21.08 11.35 14.74
C ALA A 66 -19.85 10.65 14.15
N TYR A 67 -18.71 11.34 14.06
CA TYR A 67 -17.48 10.71 13.57
C TYR A 67 -16.96 9.75 14.66
N ALA A 68 -16.58 8.54 14.27
CA ALA A 68 -15.90 7.58 15.12
C ALA A 68 -14.43 7.53 14.71
N TYR A 69 -13.52 7.73 15.67
CA TYR A 69 -12.08 7.57 15.44
C TYR A 69 -11.76 6.11 15.14
N LYS A 70 -10.65 5.84 14.44
CA LYS A 70 -10.28 4.49 13.94
C LYS A 70 -10.20 3.41 15.02
N ASP A 71 -10.06 3.80 16.29
CA ASP A 71 -9.98 2.94 17.47
C ASP A 71 -11.11 3.21 18.48
N ALA A 72 -12.14 3.98 18.11
CA ALA A 72 -13.31 4.14 18.96
C ALA A 72 -14.12 2.83 18.95
N PRO A 73 -14.55 2.31 20.12
CA PRO A 73 -15.23 1.04 20.24
C PRO A 73 -16.55 1.01 19.44
N GLN A 74 -16.85 -0.14 18.83
CA GLN A 74 -18.20 -0.46 18.37
C GLN A 74 -19.00 -0.91 19.59
N GLN A 75 -20.00 -0.13 20.02
CA GLN A 75 -20.92 -0.56 21.06
C GLN A 75 -21.71 -1.79 20.59
N SER A 76 -21.84 -2.79 21.47
CA SER A 76 -22.70 -3.94 21.22
C SER A 76 -24.16 -3.51 21.37
N ASN A 77 -25.07 -4.10 20.59
CA ASN A 77 -26.50 -3.78 20.68
C ASN A 77 -27.13 -4.16 22.04
N ASP A 78 -26.46 -5.03 22.81
CA ASP A 78 -26.95 -5.52 24.10
C ASP A 78 -26.68 -4.52 25.25
N ASP A 79 -25.62 -3.70 25.15
CA ASP A 79 -25.30 -2.66 26.13
C ASP A 79 -26.27 -1.46 26.06
N MET A 80 -26.85 -1.20 24.88
CA MET A 80 -27.86 -0.14 24.68
C MET A 80 -29.19 -0.45 25.39
N GLN A 81 -29.57 -1.71 25.52
CA GLN A 81 -30.85 -2.09 26.12
C GLN A 81 -30.80 -2.12 27.65
N GLN A 82 -29.63 -2.38 28.24
CA GLN A 82 -29.47 -2.40 29.70
C GLN A 82 -29.31 -1.00 30.32
N GLN A 83 -28.74 -0.02 29.61
CA GLN A 83 -28.63 1.36 30.11
C GLN A 83 -29.95 2.16 30.06
N GLN A 84 -30.98 1.68 29.34
CA GLN A 84 -32.28 2.37 29.26
C GLN A 84 -33.24 2.03 30.41
N GLN A 85 -32.91 1.09 31.31
CA GLN A 85 -33.83 0.67 32.39
C GLN A 85 -33.42 1.08 33.81
N SER A 86 -32.31 1.78 34.02
CA SER A 86 -31.95 2.29 35.33
C SER A 86 -31.23 3.63 35.26
N THR A 87 -31.97 4.73 35.34
CA THR A 87 -31.46 6.00 35.89
C THR A 87 -32.64 6.93 36.16
N ASP A 88 -32.73 7.37 37.41
CA ASP A 88 -33.67 8.37 37.89
C ASP A 88 -33.53 9.69 37.12
N LYS A 89 -34.67 10.30 36.81
CA LYS A 89 -34.84 11.43 35.89
C LYS A 89 -34.25 12.79 36.32
N ASN A 90 -33.32 12.86 37.28
CA ASN A 90 -32.87 14.15 37.82
C ASN A 90 -31.36 14.43 37.88
N ASP A 91 -30.47 13.49 37.58
CA ASP A 91 -29.02 13.75 37.62
C ASP A 91 -28.33 13.24 36.34
N LEU A 92 -28.09 14.16 35.39
CA LEU A 92 -27.09 14.16 34.29
C LEU A 92 -27.63 14.93 33.06
N LYS A 93 -27.66 16.26 33.15
CA LYS A 93 -27.81 17.17 32.00
C LYS A 93 -26.52 17.24 31.15
N ASN A 94 -25.97 16.11 30.71
CA ASN A 94 -24.79 16.09 29.84
C ASN A 94 -25.01 15.21 28.60
N VAL A 95 -25.99 15.60 27.79
CA VAL A 95 -26.17 15.08 26.43
C VAL A 95 -25.82 16.22 25.48
N ASN A 96 -24.74 16.02 24.68
CA ASN A 96 -24.16 16.88 23.62
C ASN A 96 -23.01 17.83 24.03
N GLY A 97 -21.75 17.33 24.01
CA GLY A 97 -20.53 18.16 24.15
C GLY A 97 -19.28 17.42 24.62
N PHE A 98 -18.11 18.07 24.55
CA PHE A 98 -16.94 17.64 25.35
C PHE A 98 -17.32 17.65 26.84
N PRO A 99 -16.75 16.77 27.69
CA PRO A 99 -16.83 16.97 29.13
C PRO A 99 -16.39 18.40 29.49
N GLU A 100 -17.01 19.02 30.48
CA GLU A 100 -16.80 20.45 30.81
C GLU A 100 -15.32 20.79 30.96
N ILE A 101 -14.57 19.94 31.65
CA ILE A 101 -13.11 20.03 31.80
C ILE A 101 -12.35 20.03 30.46
N VAL A 102 -12.72 19.16 29.52
CA VAL A 102 -12.12 19.11 28.17
C VAL A 102 -12.51 20.34 27.37
N GLN A 103 -13.72 20.87 27.56
CA GLN A 103 -14.16 22.11 26.93
C GLN A 103 -13.40 23.33 27.47
N SER A 104 -13.14 23.39 28.77
CA SER A 104 -12.30 24.42 29.40
C SER A 104 -10.88 24.39 28.85
N LEU A 105 -10.25 23.21 28.80
CA LEU A 105 -8.92 23.04 28.20
C LEU A 105 -8.89 23.42 26.72
N ARG A 106 -9.94 23.08 25.96
CA ARG A 106 -10.08 23.50 24.56
C ARG A 106 -10.06 25.02 24.45
N LYS A 107 -10.89 25.72 25.24
CA LYS A 107 -10.96 27.20 25.22
C LYS A 107 -9.63 27.82 25.59
N LEU A 108 -8.94 27.31 26.61
CA LEU A 108 -7.60 27.77 26.99
C LEU A 108 -6.59 27.58 25.84
N CYS A 109 -6.64 26.46 25.11
CA CYS A 109 -5.79 26.28 23.92
C CYS A 109 -6.12 27.31 22.82
N GLN A 110 -7.40 27.64 22.62
CA GLN A 110 -7.83 28.64 21.64
C GLN A 110 -7.37 30.04 22.03
N GLU A 111 -7.56 30.42 23.30
CA GLU A 111 -7.14 31.71 23.86
C GLU A 111 -5.62 31.86 23.83
N TRP A 112 -4.88 30.81 24.20
CA TRP A 112 -3.43 30.78 24.07
C TRP A 112 -3.02 31.02 22.62
N TYR A 113 -3.57 30.24 21.68
CA TYR A 113 -3.22 30.38 20.26
C TYR A 113 -3.56 31.77 19.70
N ALA A 114 -4.74 32.30 20.02
CA ALA A 114 -5.18 33.63 19.61
C ALA A 114 -4.27 34.74 20.18
N SER A 115 -3.95 34.69 21.48
CA SER A 115 -3.11 35.68 22.16
C SER A 115 -1.71 35.78 21.56
N LYS A 116 -1.16 34.66 21.05
CA LYS A 116 0.19 34.60 20.49
C LYS A 116 0.26 34.90 18.99
N ASN A 117 -0.88 34.95 18.31
CA ASN A 117 -1.03 35.34 16.89
C ASN A 117 -1.36 36.83 16.71
N ASN A 118 -2.16 37.42 17.61
CA ASN A 118 -2.57 38.84 17.51
C ASN A 118 -1.45 39.87 17.75
N ASN A 119 -0.23 39.43 18.09
CA ASN A 119 0.92 40.31 18.30
C ASN A 119 1.79 40.51 17.04
N ASN A 120 1.43 39.93 15.89
CA ASN A 120 2.13 40.10 14.60
C ASN A 120 1.23 40.80 13.56
N CYS A 121 0.71 41.98 13.89
CA CYS A 121 0.16 42.87 12.87
C CYS A 121 1.30 43.71 12.28
N ASP A 122 2.01 43.15 11.31
CA ASP A 122 2.71 43.98 10.32
C ASP A 122 1.63 44.66 9.48
N GLU A 123 1.60 46.00 9.47
CA GLU A 123 0.61 46.85 8.78
C GLU A 123 0.58 46.72 7.23
N ASN A 124 1.18 45.69 6.63
CA ASN A 124 1.36 45.59 5.17
C ASN A 124 0.85 44.30 4.51
N ASN A 125 0.00 43.48 5.17
CA ASN A 125 -0.60 42.31 4.53
C ASN A 125 -2.11 42.20 4.83
N GLU A 126 -2.94 42.91 4.06
CA GLU A 126 -4.41 42.96 4.24
C GLU A 126 -5.19 41.69 3.82
N ASN A 127 -4.56 40.52 3.62
CA ASN A 127 -5.26 39.34 3.06
C ASN A 127 -5.12 38.00 3.81
N GLU A 128 -4.68 37.98 5.07
CA GLU A 128 -4.80 36.77 5.92
C GLU A 128 -5.75 37.04 7.10
N THR A 129 -7.00 36.60 6.97
CA THR A 129 -7.92 36.49 8.11
C THR A 129 -7.42 35.35 9.00
N THR A 130 -6.69 35.67 10.06
CA THR A 130 -6.19 34.72 11.07
C THR A 130 -7.35 34.24 11.95
N SER A 131 -8.13 33.28 11.46
CA SER A 131 -9.19 32.66 12.26
C SER A 131 -8.60 31.80 13.38
N VAL A 132 -9.15 31.95 14.60
CA VAL A 132 -8.76 31.12 15.74
C VAL A 132 -9.20 29.68 15.46
N PRO A 133 -8.30 28.68 15.57
CA PRO A 133 -8.63 27.30 15.27
C PRO A 133 -9.78 26.80 16.18
N PRO A 134 -10.82 26.16 15.64
CA PRO A 134 -11.99 25.76 16.43
C PRO A 134 -11.71 24.62 17.43
N PHE A 135 -10.63 23.85 17.22
CA PHE A 135 -10.23 22.71 18.07
C PHE A 135 -11.40 21.80 18.44
N ASN A 136 -12.24 21.48 17.45
CA ASN A 136 -13.52 20.80 17.62
C ASN A 136 -13.42 19.27 17.75
N VAL A 137 -12.20 18.73 17.77
CA VAL A 137 -11.91 17.30 17.99
C VAL A 137 -10.87 17.18 19.09
N CYS A 138 -11.06 16.22 20.02
CA CYS A 138 -10.07 15.90 21.04
C CYS A 138 -9.85 14.39 21.14
N LEU A 139 -8.58 13.97 21.12
CA LEU A 139 -8.13 12.60 21.38
C LEU A 139 -7.48 12.55 22.76
N LEU A 140 -7.98 11.67 23.64
CA LEU A 140 -7.41 11.46 24.97
C LEU A 140 -6.62 10.15 24.97
N ASN A 141 -5.35 10.22 25.36
CA ASN A 141 -4.50 9.06 25.61
C ASN A 141 -4.13 9.02 27.10
N PHE A 142 -4.35 7.89 27.77
CA PHE A 142 -3.87 7.65 29.12
C PHE A 142 -2.76 6.60 29.10
N TYR A 143 -1.61 7.02 29.62
CA TYR A 143 -0.44 6.20 29.87
C TYR A 143 -0.45 5.85 31.36
N GLU A 144 -0.61 4.59 31.72
CA GLU A 144 -0.60 4.11 33.12
C GLU A 144 0.77 4.29 33.76
N ASP A 145 1.84 4.18 32.98
CA ASP A 145 3.22 4.27 33.41
C ASP A 145 4.20 4.64 32.27
N GLY A 146 5.49 4.62 32.59
CA GLY A 146 6.61 4.81 31.68
C GLY A 146 6.88 3.67 30.68
N GLN A 147 6.28 2.49 30.84
CA GLN A 147 6.46 1.35 29.94
C GLN A 147 5.69 1.55 28.63
N GLN A 148 4.54 2.23 28.70
CA GLN A 148 3.72 2.58 27.55
C GLN A 148 4.36 3.72 26.75
N ARG A 149 4.38 3.57 25.43
CA ARG A 149 5.05 4.50 24.50
C ARG A 149 4.25 4.67 23.22
N ILE A 150 4.52 5.75 22.49
CA ILE A 150 4.13 5.87 21.09
C ILE A 150 5.40 6.07 20.26
N GLY A 151 5.67 5.17 19.32
CA GLY A 151 6.86 5.23 18.48
C GLY A 151 6.83 6.43 17.52
N TRP A 152 7.95 6.66 16.81
CA TRP A 152 8.06 7.72 15.82
C TRP A 152 6.95 7.69 14.77
N HIS A 153 6.15 8.76 14.72
CA HIS A 153 5.06 8.92 13.78
C HIS A 153 4.81 10.39 13.45
N ALA A 154 3.97 10.63 12.45
CA ALA A 154 3.29 11.91 12.24
C ALA A 154 1.78 11.60 12.20
N ASP A 155 0.95 12.57 12.58
CA ASP A 155 -0.49 12.49 12.49
C ASP A 155 -0.90 12.61 11.02
N ARG A 156 -0.92 11.47 10.32
CA ARG A 156 -1.11 11.41 8.86
C ARG A 156 -2.47 11.96 8.41
N GLU A 157 -3.48 11.86 9.26
CA GLU A 157 -4.80 12.45 9.06
C GLU A 157 -4.81 13.98 9.01
N GLU A 158 -3.74 14.62 9.47
CA GLU A 158 -3.55 16.07 9.41
C GLU A 158 -2.63 16.51 8.26
N ILE A 159 -2.07 15.57 7.48
CA ILE A 159 -1.27 15.91 6.30
C ILE A 159 -2.17 16.58 5.25
N GLY A 160 -1.76 17.77 4.80
CA GLY A 160 -2.51 18.60 3.86
C GLY A 160 -3.50 19.56 4.50
N ARG A 161 -3.68 19.53 5.83
CA ARG A 161 -4.50 20.53 6.54
C ARG A 161 -3.67 21.74 6.94
N LYS A 162 -4.27 22.93 6.90
CA LYS A 162 -3.63 24.19 7.29
C LYS A 162 -3.79 24.54 8.78
N THR A 163 -4.46 23.70 9.57
CA THR A 163 -4.75 23.98 10.98
C THR A 163 -3.73 23.34 11.93
N PRO A 164 -3.42 23.99 13.08
CA PRO A 164 -2.50 23.45 14.06
C PRO A 164 -3.12 22.31 14.89
N ILE A 165 -2.26 21.56 15.58
CA ILE A 165 -2.64 20.60 16.63
C ILE A 165 -2.17 21.15 17.97
N ALA A 166 -3.02 21.15 18.99
CA ALA A 166 -2.65 21.51 20.36
C ALA A 166 -2.69 20.27 21.25
N SER A 167 -1.66 20.04 22.05
CA SER A 167 -1.52 18.88 22.93
C SER A 167 -1.22 19.29 24.35
N VAL A 168 -2.11 18.96 25.29
CA VAL A 168 -1.95 19.23 26.73
C VAL A 168 -1.54 17.96 27.45
N SER A 169 -0.51 18.05 28.28
CA SER A 169 0.05 16.96 29.08
C SER A 169 -0.35 17.12 30.56
N LEU A 170 -0.91 16.09 31.18
CA LEU A 170 -1.32 16.10 32.59
C LEU A 170 -0.79 14.86 33.32
N GLY A 171 -0.37 15.01 34.57
CA GLY A 171 0.17 13.92 35.40
C GLY A 171 1.68 13.74 35.24
N ALA A 172 2.14 12.49 35.17
CA ALA A 172 3.57 12.18 35.20
C ALA A 172 4.35 12.84 34.05
N PRO A 173 5.54 13.43 34.31
CA PRO A 173 6.33 14.08 33.29
C PRO A 173 6.90 13.07 32.30
N ARG A 174 6.97 13.41 31.01
CA ARG A 174 7.45 12.49 29.96
C ARG A 174 8.25 13.20 28.88
N GLN A 175 9.19 12.48 28.27
CA GLN A 175 9.93 12.99 27.12
C GLN A 175 9.12 12.88 25.82
N PHE A 176 8.85 14.04 25.23
CA PHE A 176 8.33 14.17 23.87
C PHE A 176 9.47 14.45 22.90
N LEU A 177 9.71 13.50 22.02
CA LEU A 177 10.82 13.54 21.08
C LEU A 177 10.30 14.01 19.72
N VAL A 178 11.01 14.92 19.06
CA VAL A 178 10.71 15.40 17.70
C VAL A 178 11.98 15.26 16.86
N ARG A 179 11.86 14.77 15.63
CA ARG A 179 13.00 14.69 14.69
C ARG A 179 12.57 14.87 13.24
N SER A 180 13.45 15.43 12.44
CA SER A 180 13.28 15.54 11.00
C SER A 180 13.14 14.16 10.34
N GLN A 181 12.28 14.06 9.33
CA GLN A 181 12.17 12.88 8.48
C GLN A 181 13.40 12.68 7.59
N THR A 182 14.12 13.76 7.26
CA THR A 182 15.27 13.73 6.34
C THR A 182 16.61 13.71 7.09
N ASP A 183 16.75 14.48 8.18
CA ASP A 183 17.99 14.56 8.97
C ASP A 183 17.72 14.44 10.48
N GLY A 184 17.01 13.39 10.89
CA GLY A 184 16.65 13.18 12.29
C GLY A 184 17.82 12.94 13.26
N ARG A 185 19.08 12.95 12.78
CA ARG A 185 20.29 12.89 13.64
C ARG A 185 20.70 14.27 14.11
N ARG A 186 20.67 15.27 13.23
CA ARG A 186 21.07 16.66 13.54
C ARG A 186 19.88 17.57 13.82
N ASP A 187 18.76 17.38 13.12
CA ASP A 187 17.54 18.16 13.28
C ASP A 187 16.54 17.37 14.16
N ARG A 188 16.67 17.57 15.48
CA ARG A 188 15.85 16.90 16.50
C ARG A 188 15.75 17.72 17.77
N ALA A 189 14.64 17.57 18.48
CA ALA A 189 14.39 18.17 19.78
C ALA A 189 13.86 17.13 20.77
N THR A 190 14.08 17.38 22.07
CA THR A 190 13.51 16.59 23.16
C THR A 190 12.89 17.58 24.13
N LEU A 191 11.58 17.48 24.31
CA LEU A 191 10.80 18.34 25.19
C LEU A 191 10.44 17.54 26.44
N GLN A 192 10.74 18.10 27.60
CA GLN A 192 10.26 17.58 28.87
C GLN A 192 8.84 18.10 29.08
N LEU A 193 7.84 17.23 28.96
CA LEU A 193 6.44 17.61 29.17
C LEU A 193 6.08 17.36 30.63
N GLU A 194 6.03 18.44 31.41
CA GLU A 194 5.56 18.42 32.79
C GLU A 194 4.01 18.33 32.86
N SER A 195 3.47 18.14 34.06
CA SER A 195 2.03 18.27 34.29
C SER A 195 1.62 19.73 34.04
N GLY A 196 0.72 19.94 33.09
CA GLY A 196 0.25 21.27 32.69
C GLY A 196 0.84 21.79 31.38
N SER A 197 1.84 21.14 30.79
CA SER A 197 2.51 21.65 29.59
C SER A 197 1.63 21.59 28.33
N LEU A 198 1.75 22.60 27.47
CA LEU A 198 1.12 22.69 26.15
C LEU A 198 2.17 22.57 25.04
N VAL A 199 1.90 21.71 24.07
CA VAL A 199 2.65 21.62 22.81
C VAL A 199 1.72 21.97 21.65
N VAL A 200 2.10 22.95 20.84
CA VAL A 200 1.38 23.28 19.59
C VAL A 200 2.24 22.91 18.39
N MET A 201 1.72 22.03 17.53
CA MET A 201 2.37 21.60 16.30
C MET A 201 1.71 22.27 15.10
N LYS A 202 2.50 22.98 14.28
CA LYS A 202 2.03 23.53 12.99
C LYS A 202 1.85 22.42 11.95
N PRO A 203 1.05 22.65 10.89
CA PRO A 203 0.90 21.73 9.76
C PRO A 203 2.21 21.13 9.25
N VAL A 204 3.25 21.97 9.09
CA VAL A 204 4.56 21.56 8.58
C VAL A 204 5.28 20.53 9.47
N CYS A 205 4.94 20.45 10.76
CA CYS A 205 5.44 19.41 11.64
C CYS A 205 5.01 18.02 11.16
N GLN A 206 3.77 17.88 10.65
CA GLN A 206 3.24 16.58 10.22
C GLN A 206 3.79 16.12 8.86
N THR A 207 4.27 17.07 8.03
CA THR A 207 4.87 16.76 6.73
C THR A 207 6.37 16.52 6.82
N ARG A 208 7.11 17.27 7.64
CA ARG A 208 8.59 17.24 7.67
C ARG A 208 9.19 16.54 8.88
N TYR A 209 8.44 16.38 9.97
CA TYR A 209 8.95 15.83 11.24
C TYR A 209 8.19 14.55 11.64
N LEU A 210 8.79 13.81 12.56
CA LEU A 210 8.19 12.69 13.29
C LEU A 210 8.31 12.99 14.78
N HIS A 211 7.32 12.57 15.55
CA HIS A 211 7.29 12.71 17.00
C HIS A 211 7.00 11.39 17.72
N SER A 212 7.39 11.30 18.98
CA SER A 212 7.33 10.08 19.79
C SER A 212 7.26 10.40 21.29
N ILE A 213 6.63 9.53 22.09
CA ILE A 213 6.80 9.48 23.54
C ILE A 213 7.76 8.34 23.86
N ALA A 214 8.86 8.63 24.55
CA ALA A 214 9.90 7.66 24.88
C ALA A 214 9.41 6.58 25.87
N LYS A 215 10.09 5.44 25.92
CA LYS A 215 9.88 4.44 26.99
C LYS A 215 10.79 4.80 28.16
N GLU A 216 10.22 4.98 29.34
CA GLU A 216 10.91 5.49 30.54
C GLU A 216 10.56 4.59 31.73
N ALA A 217 11.20 3.42 31.80
CA ALA A 217 10.81 2.33 32.70
C ALA A 217 10.75 2.70 34.20
N GLU A 218 11.43 3.77 34.61
CA GLU A 218 11.50 4.27 35.98
C GLU A 218 10.25 5.06 36.41
N ILE A 219 9.44 5.53 35.45
CA ILE A 219 8.23 6.30 35.72
C ILE A 219 7.08 5.33 36.00
N THR A 220 6.51 5.40 37.20
CA THR A 220 5.45 4.49 37.68
C THR A 220 4.09 5.18 37.79
N GLN A 221 4.06 6.50 37.64
CA GLN A 221 2.86 7.33 37.67
C GLN A 221 2.28 7.50 36.27
N GLY A 222 0.96 7.65 36.18
CA GLY A 222 0.27 7.79 34.91
C GLY A 222 0.26 9.21 34.35
N ARG A 223 0.11 9.33 33.02
CA ARG A 223 0.02 10.58 32.26
C ARG A 223 -1.19 10.57 31.35
N ILE A 224 -1.97 11.64 31.35
CA ILE A 224 -3.06 11.88 30.39
C ILE A 224 -2.58 12.91 29.36
N ASN A 225 -2.86 12.66 28.08
CA ASN A 225 -2.58 13.60 26.99
C ASN A 225 -3.86 13.91 26.23
N LEU A 226 -4.21 15.19 26.12
CA LEU A 226 -5.34 15.67 25.34
C LEU A 226 -4.82 16.31 24.05
N THR A 227 -5.18 15.75 22.90
CA THR A 227 -4.77 16.29 21.59
C THR A 227 -5.96 16.90 20.88
N PHE A 228 -6.01 18.23 20.86
CA PHE A 228 -7.00 19.05 20.18
C PHE A 228 -6.65 19.29 18.72
N ARG A 229 -7.65 19.17 17.84
CA ARG A 229 -7.51 19.22 16.37
C ARG A 229 -8.71 19.91 15.73
N CYS A 230 -8.53 20.37 14.50
CA CYS A 230 -9.60 20.98 13.71
C CYS A 230 -10.08 20.04 12.61
N LYS A 231 -11.40 19.83 12.53
CA LYS A 231 -12.07 19.20 11.40
C LYS A 231 -13.19 20.09 10.91
N ASP A 232 -13.08 20.61 9.70
CA ASP A 232 -14.20 21.31 9.09
C ASP A 232 -15.28 20.29 8.71
N PHE A 233 -16.47 20.48 9.26
CA PHE A 233 -17.66 19.70 8.91
C PHE A 233 -18.43 20.36 7.75
N SER A 234 -18.01 21.53 7.29
CA SER A 234 -18.56 22.21 6.12
C SER A 234 -18.03 21.55 4.84
N LYS A 235 -18.94 20.99 4.04
CA LYS A 235 -18.65 20.30 2.78
C LYS A 235 -17.97 21.19 1.71
N GLU A 236 -17.92 22.51 1.91
CA GLU A 236 -17.57 23.48 0.87
C GLU A 236 -16.09 23.91 0.85
N GLN A 237 -15.36 23.83 1.97
CA GLN A 237 -13.92 24.17 1.98
C GLN A 237 -12.98 22.99 1.73
N ALA A 238 -13.45 21.75 1.91
CA ALA A 238 -12.68 20.55 1.53
C ALA A 238 -12.55 20.34 0.01
N ALA A 239 -13.25 21.15 -0.81
CA ALA A 239 -13.25 21.05 -2.26
C ALA A 239 -12.15 21.87 -2.94
N THR A 240 -11.46 22.77 -2.23
CA THR A 240 -10.52 23.74 -2.82
C THR A 240 -9.06 23.58 -2.43
N GLU A 241 -8.70 22.63 -1.55
CA GLU A 241 -7.31 22.37 -1.17
C GLU A 241 -6.85 20.98 -1.66
N THR A 242 -5.86 20.99 -2.56
CA THR A 242 -5.27 19.80 -3.18
C THR A 242 -4.64 18.90 -2.12
N THR A 243 -5.09 17.65 -2.00
CA THR A 243 -4.52 16.68 -1.05
C THR A 243 -3.17 16.16 -1.57
N ALA A 244 -2.30 15.64 -0.69
CA ALA A 244 -1.04 15.01 -1.13
C ALA A 244 -1.23 13.82 -2.10
N GLY A 245 -2.40 13.18 -2.08
CA GLY A 245 -2.77 12.17 -3.08
C GLY A 245 -3.03 12.78 -4.46
N GLU A 246 -3.63 13.97 -4.49
CA GLU A 246 -3.92 14.75 -5.69
C GLU A 246 -2.63 15.39 -6.25
N GLU A 247 -1.77 15.98 -5.42
CA GLU A 247 -0.46 16.49 -5.84
C GLU A 247 0.40 15.39 -6.47
N LEU A 248 0.39 14.19 -5.88
CA LEU A 248 1.12 13.05 -6.40
C LEU A 248 0.53 12.54 -7.73
N HIS A 249 -0.78 12.66 -7.90
CA HIS A 249 -1.47 12.35 -9.15
C HIS A 249 -1.15 13.35 -10.26
N GLU A 250 -1.17 14.65 -9.94
CA GLU A 250 -0.79 15.72 -10.88
C GLU A 250 0.68 15.61 -11.30
N SER A 251 1.57 15.32 -10.36
CA SER A 251 2.99 15.04 -10.63
C SER A 251 3.17 13.86 -11.59
N ARG A 252 2.41 12.77 -11.37
CA ARG A 252 2.38 11.62 -12.29
C ARG A 252 1.91 12.04 -13.68
N ASN A 253 0.79 12.75 -13.80
CA ASN A 253 0.25 13.16 -15.09
C ASN A 253 1.23 14.04 -15.86
N THR A 254 1.84 15.01 -15.18
CA THR A 254 2.88 15.85 -15.77
C THR A 254 4.05 15.03 -16.31
N PHE A 255 4.45 13.96 -15.61
CA PHE A 255 5.48 13.04 -16.07
C PHE A 255 5.02 12.23 -17.30
N MET A 256 3.80 11.71 -17.30
CA MET A 256 3.24 10.95 -18.43
C MET A 256 3.05 11.82 -19.67
N ASP A 257 2.60 13.07 -19.51
CA ASP A 257 2.43 14.03 -20.61
C ASP A 257 3.76 14.34 -21.31
N LYS A 258 4.85 14.42 -20.54
CA LYS A 258 6.21 14.56 -21.11
C LYS A 258 6.59 13.35 -21.96
N LEU A 259 6.32 12.13 -21.48
CA LEU A 259 6.60 10.91 -22.25
C LEU A 259 5.77 10.83 -23.54
N ILE A 260 4.52 11.29 -23.51
CA ILE A 260 3.65 11.36 -24.69
C ILE A 260 4.18 12.42 -25.66
N ALA A 261 4.57 13.60 -25.16
CA ALA A 261 5.16 14.67 -25.97
C ALA A 261 6.47 14.25 -26.67
N GLU A 262 7.22 13.31 -26.09
CA GLU A 262 8.38 12.67 -26.71
C GLU A 262 8.03 11.68 -27.86
N GLY A 263 6.76 11.60 -28.27
CA GLY A 263 6.30 10.81 -29.40
C GLY A 263 5.80 9.40 -29.06
N THR A 264 5.58 9.11 -27.77
CA THR A 264 5.09 7.80 -27.32
C THR A 264 3.57 7.73 -27.40
N LYS A 265 3.01 6.65 -27.96
CA LYS A 265 1.56 6.41 -27.88
C LYS A 265 1.17 6.03 -26.44
N PRO A 266 0.10 6.59 -25.88
CA PRO A 266 -0.41 6.19 -24.58
C PRO A 266 -0.99 4.77 -24.65
N THR A 267 -0.72 3.94 -23.64
CA THR A 267 -1.34 2.62 -23.46
C THR A 267 -2.79 2.74 -22.94
N THR A 268 -3.61 3.53 -23.63
CA THR A 268 -5.00 3.87 -23.23
C THR A 268 -6.06 3.14 -24.06
N GLU A 269 -5.67 2.36 -25.07
CA GLU A 269 -6.62 1.51 -25.77
C GLU A 269 -7.15 0.43 -24.82
N ALA A 270 -8.46 0.18 -24.88
CA ALA A 270 -9.09 -0.80 -24.01
C ALA A 270 -8.42 -2.17 -24.21
N TRP A 271 -7.85 -2.70 -23.14
CA TRP A 271 -7.20 -4.01 -23.15
C TRP A 271 -8.25 -5.08 -23.39
N THR A 272 -8.42 -5.48 -24.65
CA THR A 272 -9.17 -6.69 -24.97
C THR A 272 -8.21 -7.85 -24.75
N THR A 273 -8.51 -8.75 -23.81
CA THR A 273 -7.81 -10.05 -23.66
C THR A 273 -7.98 -10.96 -24.90
N ALA A 274 -8.42 -10.40 -26.03
CA ALA A 274 -8.76 -11.03 -27.29
C ALA A 274 -8.12 -10.30 -28.49
N SER A 275 -6.97 -9.64 -28.33
CA SER A 275 -6.13 -9.26 -29.46
C SER A 275 -5.43 -10.49 -30.06
N SER A 276 -6.21 -11.48 -30.48
CA SER A 276 -5.84 -12.27 -31.63
C SER A 276 -5.77 -11.30 -32.81
N HIS A 277 -4.56 -10.87 -33.17
CA HIS A 277 -4.27 -10.35 -34.51
C HIS A 277 -4.45 -11.51 -35.51
N GLY A 278 -5.70 -11.90 -35.74
CA GLY A 278 -6.11 -12.76 -36.83
C GLY A 278 -6.00 -11.95 -38.11
N GLY A 279 -4.81 -11.92 -38.70
CA GLY A 279 -4.63 -11.44 -40.07
C GLY A 279 -5.59 -12.20 -40.98
N ARG A 280 -6.49 -11.46 -41.65
CA ARG A 280 -7.32 -11.96 -42.75
C ARG A 280 -6.39 -12.49 -43.85
N ILE A 281 -6.18 -13.81 -43.88
CA ILE A 281 -5.64 -14.46 -45.08
C ILE A 281 -6.81 -14.63 -46.04
N ASN A 282 -6.85 -13.77 -47.06
CA ASN A 282 -7.64 -14.01 -48.25
C ASN A 282 -7.15 -15.34 -48.86
N ILE A 283 -7.97 -16.39 -48.74
CA ILE A 283 -7.77 -17.61 -49.52
C ILE A 283 -8.21 -17.29 -50.95
N GLY A 284 -7.26 -16.82 -51.75
CA GLY A 284 -7.37 -16.85 -53.19
C GLY A 284 -7.16 -18.28 -53.67
N GLU A 285 -8.15 -18.80 -54.40
CA GLU A 285 -8.03 -20.02 -55.17
C GLU A 285 -6.85 -19.93 -56.15
N SER A 286 -5.90 -20.86 -56.11
CA SER A 286 -5.38 -21.52 -57.32
C SER A 286 -4.31 -22.59 -57.03
N ASN A 287 -4.48 -23.66 -57.79
CA ASN A 287 -3.74 -24.91 -57.94
C ASN A 287 -2.19 -24.91 -57.93
N ASN A 288 -1.69 -26.11 -57.59
CA ASN A 288 -0.53 -26.85 -58.12
C ASN A 288 0.79 -26.91 -57.32
N ASN A 289 1.09 -28.14 -56.87
CA ASN A 289 2.38 -28.86 -56.88
C ASN A 289 3.69 -28.07 -56.73
N SER A 290 4.43 -28.32 -55.64
CA SER A 290 5.61 -29.20 -55.63
C SER A 290 6.42 -29.05 -54.33
N ASN A 291 7.02 -30.18 -53.90
CA ASN A 291 7.91 -30.33 -52.76
C ASN A 291 9.09 -29.33 -52.76
N ILE A 292 9.49 -28.83 -51.59
CA ILE A 292 10.89 -28.76 -51.11
C ILE A 292 10.90 -28.55 -49.58
N SER A 293 11.78 -29.31 -48.93
CA SER A 293 12.06 -29.44 -47.51
C SER A 293 12.74 -28.23 -46.86
N GLY A 294 12.44 -28.00 -45.59
CA GLY A 294 13.36 -27.41 -44.60
C GLY A 294 13.11 -25.94 -44.25
N ARG A 295 12.34 -25.71 -43.17
CA ARG A 295 12.50 -24.62 -42.19
C ARG A 295 11.48 -24.83 -41.07
N GLY A 296 11.98 -24.99 -39.83
CA GLY A 296 11.15 -25.11 -38.63
C GLY A 296 10.39 -23.80 -38.40
N ALA A 297 9.10 -23.82 -38.69
CA ALA A 297 8.18 -22.77 -38.29
C ALA A 297 7.68 -23.08 -36.87
N CYS A 298 7.97 -22.19 -35.92
CA CYS A 298 7.21 -22.12 -34.69
C CYS A 298 5.84 -21.53 -35.02
N THR A 299 4.89 -22.38 -35.40
CA THR A 299 3.47 -22.02 -35.49
C THR A 299 2.84 -22.20 -34.12
N ALA A 300 2.64 -21.10 -33.40
CA ALA A 300 1.72 -21.06 -32.27
C ALA A 300 0.40 -20.43 -32.74
N VAL A 301 -0.50 -21.26 -33.26
CA VAL A 301 -1.93 -20.94 -33.38
C VAL A 301 -2.70 -21.93 -32.53
N VAL A 302 -3.25 -21.46 -31.41
CA VAL A 302 -4.48 -21.97 -30.81
C VAL A 302 -5.22 -20.78 -30.19
N PRO A 303 -6.39 -20.36 -30.70
CA PRO A 303 -7.28 -19.49 -29.94
C PRO A 303 -8.09 -20.38 -29.00
N SER A 304 -7.93 -20.21 -27.68
CA SER A 304 -8.83 -20.83 -26.72
C SER A 304 -9.02 -19.94 -25.50
N SER A 305 -10.23 -19.96 -24.95
CA SER A 305 -10.70 -19.26 -23.76
C SER A 305 -9.97 -19.61 -22.45
N SER A 306 -8.82 -20.30 -22.51
CA SER A 306 -8.14 -20.89 -21.36
C SER A 306 -6.85 -20.19 -20.91
N PHE A 307 -6.35 -19.19 -21.64
CA PHE A 307 -5.12 -18.50 -21.21
C PHE A 307 -5.41 -17.53 -20.05
N VAL A 308 -4.66 -17.64 -18.95
CA VAL A 308 -4.73 -16.71 -17.82
C VAL A 308 -3.55 -15.75 -17.90
N PHE A 309 -3.82 -14.45 -17.73
CA PHE A 309 -2.77 -13.43 -17.70
C PHE A 309 -1.64 -13.81 -16.72
N GLY A 310 -0.39 -13.81 -17.19
CA GLY A 310 0.78 -14.22 -16.39
C GLY A 310 1.04 -15.73 -16.31
N GLU A 311 0.35 -16.58 -17.08
CA GLU A 311 0.67 -18.02 -17.21
C GLU A 311 1.71 -18.34 -18.27
N GLU A 312 2.26 -17.34 -18.97
CA GLU A 312 3.33 -17.57 -19.95
C GLU A 312 4.49 -18.34 -19.32
N THR A 313 4.81 -19.49 -19.93
CA THR A 313 6.04 -20.22 -19.64
C THR A 313 7.20 -19.34 -20.08
N ASP A 314 8.20 -19.16 -19.21
CA ASP A 314 9.50 -18.73 -19.71
C ASP A 314 9.87 -19.71 -20.83
N ASN A 315 10.19 -19.21 -22.03
CA ASN A 315 10.72 -20.03 -23.11
C ASN A 315 12.07 -20.60 -22.65
N HIS A 316 12.02 -21.64 -21.82
CA HIS A 316 13.09 -22.59 -21.56
C HIS A 316 13.22 -23.47 -22.79
N ASN A 317 13.50 -22.87 -23.95
CA ASN A 317 14.12 -23.65 -25.00
C ASN A 317 15.54 -23.94 -24.51
N ASP A 318 15.64 -25.15 -23.95
CA ASP A 318 16.81 -25.95 -23.64
C ASP A 318 17.76 -26.02 -24.83
N ASP A 319 18.45 -24.92 -25.10
CA ASP A 319 19.79 -24.92 -25.66
C ASP A 319 20.57 -23.95 -24.78
N GLY A 320 21.48 -24.47 -23.96
CA GLY A 320 22.24 -23.73 -22.93
C GLY A 320 23.18 -22.63 -23.44
N THR A 321 22.76 -21.82 -24.40
CA THR A 321 23.57 -20.85 -25.15
C THR A 321 23.06 -19.41 -25.08
N CYS A 322 21.85 -19.12 -24.58
CA CYS A 322 21.46 -17.73 -24.28
C CYS A 322 21.82 -17.38 -22.82
N VAL A 323 23.12 -17.37 -22.54
CA VAL A 323 23.68 -16.74 -21.35
C VAL A 323 23.20 -15.29 -21.38
N LEU A 324 22.50 -14.83 -20.33
CA LEU A 324 22.31 -13.41 -20.05
C LEU A 324 23.70 -12.78 -19.94
N SER A 325 24.31 -12.38 -21.04
CA SER A 325 25.51 -11.57 -20.97
C SER A 325 25.08 -10.18 -20.50
N PRO A 326 25.71 -9.61 -19.45
CA PRO A 326 25.44 -8.25 -19.00
C PRO A 326 25.50 -7.21 -20.14
N SER A 327 26.18 -7.52 -21.25
CA SER A 327 26.29 -6.67 -22.44
C SER A 327 24.98 -6.42 -23.18
N ASN A 328 24.00 -7.33 -23.09
CA ASN A 328 22.76 -7.25 -23.88
C ASN A 328 21.55 -6.84 -23.03
N LEU A 329 21.65 -6.97 -21.70
CA LEU A 329 20.61 -6.50 -20.79
C LEU A 329 20.68 -4.97 -20.71
N ARG A 330 19.58 -4.30 -21.08
CA ARG A 330 19.52 -2.83 -21.10
C ARG A 330 18.67 -2.28 -19.95
N PHE A 331 17.51 -2.87 -19.71
CA PHE A 331 16.61 -2.39 -18.66
C PHE A 331 16.32 -3.46 -17.63
N LEU A 332 16.14 -3.01 -16.39
CA LEU A 332 15.54 -3.78 -15.32
C LEU A 332 14.22 -3.14 -14.90
N VAL A 333 13.17 -3.94 -14.84
CA VAL A 333 11.88 -3.54 -14.29
C VAL A 333 11.71 -4.20 -12.93
N LYS A 334 11.57 -3.37 -11.90
CA LYS A 334 11.27 -3.83 -10.54
C LYS A 334 9.76 -3.91 -10.36
N THR A 335 9.27 -5.02 -9.79
CA THR A 335 7.86 -5.23 -9.40
C THR A 335 7.78 -5.87 -8.01
N ASN A 336 6.59 -6.27 -7.57
CA ASN A 336 6.42 -7.08 -6.36
C ASN A 336 7.05 -8.47 -6.56
N MET A 337 7.77 -8.97 -5.56
CA MET A 337 8.28 -10.35 -5.62
C MET A 337 7.11 -11.32 -5.69
N GLY A 338 7.15 -12.26 -6.62
CA GLY A 338 6.04 -13.15 -6.97
C GLY A 338 5.10 -12.60 -8.06
N ALA A 339 5.18 -11.31 -8.43
CA ALA A 339 4.38 -10.72 -9.49
C ALA A 339 5.12 -10.60 -10.85
N GLU A 340 6.31 -11.19 -10.97
CA GLU A 340 7.21 -11.03 -12.11
C GLU A 340 6.57 -11.49 -13.42
N LYS A 341 5.79 -12.58 -13.37
CA LYS A 341 5.09 -13.11 -14.55
C LYS A 341 4.01 -12.19 -15.08
N TYR A 342 3.28 -11.51 -14.19
CA TYR A 342 2.28 -10.52 -14.60
C TYR A 342 2.93 -9.31 -15.27
N CYS A 343 4.05 -8.86 -14.70
CA CYS A 343 4.80 -7.74 -15.25
C CYS A 343 5.46 -8.10 -16.58
N ALA A 344 6.02 -9.29 -16.70
CA ALA A 344 6.59 -9.75 -17.96
C ALA A 344 5.54 -9.91 -19.07
N ALA A 345 4.34 -10.40 -18.74
CA ALA A 345 3.22 -10.45 -19.68
C ALA A 345 2.84 -9.04 -20.16
N GLU A 346 2.67 -8.07 -19.26
CA GLU A 346 2.39 -6.68 -19.63
C GLU A 346 3.50 -6.07 -20.51
N ILE A 347 4.78 -6.33 -20.18
CA ILE A 347 5.91 -5.87 -21.00
C ILE A 347 5.83 -6.46 -22.41
N ARG A 348 5.63 -7.77 -22.55
CA ARG A 348 5.58 -8.42 -23.87
C ARG A 348 4.43 -7.90 -24.71
N GLU A 349 3.27 -7.71 -24.11
CA GLU A 349 2.11 -7.13 -24.78
C GLU A 349 2.39 -5.71 -25.28
N ASN A 350 2.86 -4.82 -24.39
CA ASN A 350 3.16 -3.42 -24.74
C ASN A 350 4.28 -3.30 -25.78
N LEU A 351 5.30 -4.14 -25.71
CA LEU A 351 6.39 -4.13 -26.67
C LEU A 351 5.94 -4.70 -28.01
N ALA A 352 5.10 -5.75 -28.04
CA ALA A 352 4.56 -6.29 -29.30
C ALA A 352 3.79 -5.25 -30.14
N GLU A 353 3.21 -4.21 -29.51
CA GLU A 353 2.53 -3.11 -30.20
C GLU A 353 3.48 -2.12 -30.89
N LEU A 354 4.74 -2.02 -30.41
CA LEU A 354 5.73 -1.08 -30.96
C LEU A 354 6.35 -1.58 -32.28
N GLU A 355 6.40 -2.89 -32.56
CA GLU A 355 7.08 -3.44 -33.72
C GLU A 355 6.36 -4.67 -34.33
N GLN A 356 6.21 -4.70 -35.67
CA GLN A 356 5.79 -5.90 -36.42
C GLN A 356 6.87 -7.00 -36.46
N ASP A 357 8.08 -6.72 -35.94
CA ASP A 357 9.21 -7.64 -35.95
C ASP A 357 9.68 -7.91 -34.51
N THR A 358 9.15 -8.97 -33.90
CA THR A 358 9.40 -9.38 -32.51
C THR A 358 10.84 -9.83 -32.23
N SER A 359 11.76 -9.72 -33.21
CA SER A 359 13.12 -10.28 -33.15
C SER A 359 14.13 -9.44 -32.37
N ASN A 360 13.80 -8.20 -32.00
CA ASN A 360 14.75 -7.23 -31.44
C ASN A 360 14.87 -7.22 -29.90
N TRP A 361 14.03 -7.97 -29.18
CA TRP A 361 14.07 -8.00 -27.71
C TRP A 361 13.79 -9.36 -27.10
N ILE A 362 14.21 -9.54 -25.85
CA ILE A 362 13.85 -10.67 -25.01
C ILE A 362 13.48 -10.17 -23.62
N VAL A 363 12.31 -10.59 -23.13
CA VAL A 363 11.85 -10.33 -21.77
C VAL A 363 12.09 -11.58 -20.92
N ARG A 364 12.97 -11.45 -19.91
CA ARG A 364 13.34 -12.53 -19.02
C ARG A 364 12.88 -12.23 -17.60
N THR A 365 12.02 -13.09 -17.05
CA THR A 365 11.71 -13.04 -15.62
C THR A 365 12.93 -13.48 -14.82
N ARG A 366 13.14 -12.89 -13.64
CA ARG A 366 14.25 -13.24 -12.73
C ARG A 366 15.61 -13.28 -13.43
N PRO A 367 16.04 -12.17 -14.07
CA PRO A 367 17.41 -12.09 -14.55
C PRO A 367 18.32 -12.29 -13.34
N PHE A 368 19.26 -13.23 -13.42
CA PHE A 368 20.17 -13.58 -12.31
C PHE A 368 19.53 -14.34 -11.14
N GLU A 369 18.39 -15.02 -11.35
CA GLU A 369 17.62 -15.69 -10.28
C GLU A 369 17.07 -14.71 -9.23
N LEU A 370 16.96 -13.43 -9.62
CA LEU A 370 16.57 -12.34 -8.74
C LEU A 370 15.05 -12.15 -8.70
N ASP A 371 14.44 -12.43 -7.55
CA ASP A 371 13.01 -12.16 -7.33
C ASP A 371 12.71 -10.64 -7.33
N GLY A 372 11.53 -10.29 -7.84
CA GLY A 372 11.03 -8.93 -7.94
C GLY A 372 11.57 -8.14 -9.13
N TYR A 373 12.35 -8.76 -10.02
CA TYR A 373 12.96 -8.12 -11.17
C TYR A 373 12.67 -8.86 -12.48
N ILE A 374 12.53 -8.08 -13.55
CA ILE A 374 12.38 -8.53 -14.93
C ILE A 374 13.47 -7.84 -15.75
N GLY A 375 14.19 -8.60 -16.56
CA GLY A 375 15.20 -8.09 -17.47
C GLY A 375 14.64 -7.91 -18.87
N VAL A 376 14.89 -6.75 -19.47
CA VAL A 376 14.57 -6.48 -20.88
C VAL A 376 15.87 -6.35 -21.65
N ILE A 377 16.11 -7.34 -22.49
CA ILE A 377 17.29 -7.47 -23.36
C ILE A 377 16.91 -6.88 -24.71
N CYS A 378 17.79 -6.06 -25.29
CA CYS A 378 17.58 -5.46 -26.60
C CYS A 378 18.77 -5.77 -27.51
N PHE A 379 18.48 -6.19 -28.74
CA PHE A 379 19.46 -6.61 -29.75
C PHE A 379 19.65 -5.61 -30.90
N ASN A 380 18.93 -4.48 -30.89
CA ASN A 380 18.95 -3.52 -31.99
C ASN A 380 20.35 -2.90 -32.16
N GLU A 381 20.96 -3.12 -33.33
CA GLU A 381 22.29 -2.63 -33.71
C GLU A 381 22.37 -1.09 -33.80
N ASN A 382 21.22 -0.40 -33.97
CA ASN A 382 21.17 1.05 -34.09
C ASN A 382 21.25 1.80 -32.75
N GLY A 383 21.21 1.09 -31.61
CA GLY A 383 21.37 1.66 -30.27
C GLY A 383 20.21 2.54 -29.74
N ASP A 384 19.22 2.90 -30.55
CA ASP A 384 18.07 3.69 -30.08
C ASP A 384 17.11 2.83 -29.25
N THR A 385 17.08 3.09 -27.94
CA THR A 385 16.23 2.38 -26.98
C THR A 385 15.13 3.25 -26.40
N ARG A 386 14.91 4.48 -26.93
CA ARG A 386 13.95 5.44 -26.37
C ARG A 386 12.51 4.94 -26.41
N ALA A 387 12.09 4.32 -27.51
CA ALA A 387 10.74 3.75 -27.63
C ALA A 387 10.48 2.65 -26.59
N VAL A 388 11.45 1.75 -26.41
CA VAL A 388 11.40 0.68 -25.38
C VAL A 388 11.34 1.32 -23.99
N ARG A 389 12.28 2.23 -23.69
CA ARG A 389 12.33 2.97 -22.42
C ARG A 389 11.00 3.62 -22.07
N ASN A 390 10.44 4.40 -23.00
CA ASN A 390 9.21 5.14 -22.77
C ASN A 390 8.01 4.20 -22.59
N THR A 391 8.01 3.05 -23.26
CA THR A 391 6.99 2.03 -23.07
C THR A 391 7.08 1.35 -21.70
N LEU A 392 8.29 1.03 -21.25
CA LEU A 392 8.49 0.46 -19.90
C LEU A 392 8.06 1.43 -18.81
N LEU A 393 8.21 2.74 -19.02
CA LEU A 393 7.78 3.77 -18.08
C LEU A 393 6.26 3.91 -17.95
N GLN A 394 5.48 3.31 -18.85
CA GLN A 394 4.01 3.27 -18.78
C GLN A 394 3.46 2.02 -18.07
N LEU A 395 4.31 1.10 -17.64
CA LEU A 395 3.89 -0.16 -17.01
C LEU A 395 3.13 0.06 -15.71
N LYS A 396 1.95 -0.56 -15.60
CA LYS A 396 1.05 -0.49 -14.45
C LYS A 396 1.39 -1.53 -13.38
N THR A 397 2.02 -2.65 -13.73
CA THR A 397 2.50 -3.65 -12.77
C THR A 397 3.85 -3.30 -12.12
N ALA A 398 4.59 -2.33 -12.67
CA ALA A 398 5.94 -1.98 -12.23
C ALA A 398 5.95 -1.04 -11.01
N HIS A 399 7.06 -1.08 -10.27
CA HIS A 399 7.43 -0.08 -9.28
C HIS A 399 8.43 0.91 -9.88
N HIS A 400 9.49 0.39 -10.50
CA HIS A 400 10.57 1.20 -11.03
C HIS A 400 11.13 0.59 -12.31
N VAL A 401 11.54 1.44 -13.23
CA VAL A 401 12.30 1.07 -14.43
C VAL A 401 13.70 1.62 -14.27
N LEU A 402 14.69 0.76 -14.44
CA LEU A 402 16.09 1.10 -14.29
C LEU A 402 16.82 0.90 -15.62
N ASN A 403 17.71 1.82 -15.97
CA ASN A 403 18.82 1.47 -16.84
C ASN A 403 19.75 0.53 -16.07
N TYR A 404 20.00 -0.66 -16.61
CA TYR A 404 20.84 -1.65 -15.95
C TYR A 404 22.31 -1.27 -16.09
N HIS A 405 23.06 -1.31 -14.99
CA HIS A 405 24.51 -1.06 -15.02
C HIS A 405 25.29 -2.28 -14.51
N TYR A 406 24.89 -2.84 -13.37
CA TYR A 406 25.70 -3.87 -12.72
C TYR A 406 24.89 -4.74 -11.76
N HIS A 407 25.37 -5.94 -11.52
CA HIS A 407 24.96 -6.77 -10.39
C HIS A 407 26.14 -7.61 -9.93
N PHE A 408 26.12 -8.03 -8.67
CA PHE A 408 27.12 -8.93 -8.09
C PHE A 408 26.52 -9.72 -6.95
N ARG A 409 27.16 -10.84 -6.58
CA ARG A 409 26.81 -11.61 -5.38
C ARG A 409 27.64 -11.11 -4.21
N LEU A 410 27.11 -11.18 -2.99
CA LEU A 410 27.82 -10.74 -1.78
C LEU A 410 29.15 -11.48 -1.58
N LYS A 411 29.26 -12.74 -2.02
CA LYS A 411 30.54 -13.48 -2.05
C LYS A 411 31.64 -12.79 -2.87
N ASP A 412 31.28 -11.99 -3.87
CA ASP A 412 32.23 -11.31 -4.73
C ASP A 412 32.97 -10.20 -3.95
N CYS A 413 32.44 -9.79 -2.78
CA CYS A 413 33.09 -8.87 -1.86
C CYS A 413 34.09 -9.54 -0.90
N PHE A 414 34.20 -10.88 -0.89
CA PHE A 414 35.11 -11.61 0.01
C PHE A 414 36.57 -11.17 -0.06
N PRO A 415 37.14 -10.84 -1.23
CA PRO A 415 38.53 -10.36 -1.32
C PRO A 415 38.83 -9.10 -0.48
N PHE A 416 37.81 -8.31 -0.15
CA PHE A 416 37.96 -7.07 0.61
C PHE A 416 37.76 -7.26 2.12
N VAL A 417 37.22 -8.39 2.56
CA VAL A 417 36.85 -8.60 3.97
C VAL A 417 38.07 -8.57 4.89
N GLN A 418 39.16 -9.23 4.49
CA GLN A 418 40.39 -9.32 5.30
C GLN A 418 41.08 -7.96 5.53
N GLN A 419 40.72 -6.93 4.75
CA GLN A 419 41.22 -5.57 4.97
C GLN A 419 40.62 -4.93 6.23
N TYR A 420 39.43 -5.38 6.64
CA TYR A 420 38.65 -4.80 7.72
C TYR A 420 38.43 -5.77 8.90
N ASP A 421 38.47 -7.07 8.61
CA ASP A 421 38.41 -8.14 9.61
C ASP A 421 39.52 -9.17 9.32
N ALA A 422 40.71 -8.88 9.84
CA ALA A 422 41.91 -9.69 9.61
C ALA A 422 41.80 -11.11 10.23
N GLU A 423 40.88 -11.31 11.18
CA GLU A 423 40.62 -12.59 11.82
C GLU A 423 39.47 -13.37 11.15
N ALA A 424 38.80 -12.78 10.15
CA ALA A 424 37.71 -13.43 9.43
C ALA A 424 38.20 -14.66 8.65
N ASP A 425 37.65 -15.82 9.00
CA ASP A 425 37.79 -17.04 8.22
C ASP A 425 36.81 -17.03 7.02
N LEU A 426 37.34 -16.68 5.84
CA LEU A 426 36.58 -16.64 4.59
C LEU A 426 35.94 -17.99 4.21
N ALA A 427 36.47 -19.12 4.70
CA ALA A 427 35.93 -20.44 4.39
C ALA A 427 34.59 -20.71 5.12
N THR A 428 34.36 -20.05 6.26
CA THR A 428 33.17 -20.23 7.09
C THR A 428 32.26 -18.99 7.14
N LEU A 429 32.74 -17.85 6.62
CA LEU A 429 31.98 -16.61 6.55
C LEU A 429 30.73 -16.75 5.67
N LYS A 430 29.56 -16.42 6.23
CA LYS A 430 28.32 -16.33 5.47
C LYS A 430 28.29 -15.04 4.65
N GLU A 431 27.85 -15.12 3.41
CA GLU A 431 27.69 -13.98 2.50
C GLU A 431 26.92 -12.81 3.12
N GLU A 432 25.88 -13.09 3.90
CA GLU A 432 25.06 -12.07 4.55
C GLU A 432 25.76 -11.38 5.73
N ARG A 433 26.93 -11.89 6.15
CA ARG A 433 27.72 -11.39 7.28
C ARG A 433 28.95 -10.58 6.88
N ILE A 434 29.14 -10.31 5.59
CA ILE A 434 30.25 -9.47 5.15
C ILE A 434 30.17 -8.07 5.79
N PRO A 435 31.31 -7.46 6.17
CA PRO A 435 31.36 -6.06 6.60
C PRO A 435 30.84 -5.16 5.49
N LYS A 436 30.20 -4.05 5.88
CA LYS A 436 29.61 -3.09 4.92
C LYS A 436 30.69 -2.40 4.08
N GLU A 437 31.87 -2.21 4.65
CA GLU A 437 33.06 -1.66 4.00
C GLU A 437 33.51 -2.51 2.81
N ALA A 438 33.22 -3.82 2.80
CA ALA A 438 33.50 -4.66 1.64
C ALA A 438 32.57 -4.35 0.44
N LEU A 439 31.37 -3.80 0.67
CA LEU A 439 30.51 -3.30 -0.41
C LEU A 439 31.12 -2.04 -1.05
N TYR A 440 31.68 -1.17 -0.22
CA TYR A 440 32.37 0.04 -0.65
C TYR A 440 33.54 -0.31 -1.59
N GLU A 441 34.46 -1.15 -1.12
CA GLU A 441 35.66 -1.49 -1.88
C GLU A 441 35.32 -2.23 -3.18
N HIS A 442 34.36 -3.16 -3.14
CA HIS A 442 33.91 -3.85 -4.34
C HIS A 442 33.40 -2.86 -5.39
N VAL A 443 32.45 -1.99 -5.03
CA VAL A 443 31.87 -1.03 -5.98
C VAL A 443 32.92 -0.04 -6.45
N LYS A 444 33.80 0.45 -5.56
CA LYS A 444 34.89 1.36 -5.91
C LYS A 444 35.86 0.72 -6.90
N GLU A 445 36.24 -0.54 -6.73
CA GLU A 445 37.10 -1.26 -7.66
C GLU A 445 36.44 -1.36 -9.05
N GLN A 446 35.16 -1.74 -9.11
CA GLN A 446 34.43 -1.87 -10.38
C GLN A 446 34.30 -0.53 -11.12
N LEU A 447 34.03 0.55 -10.40
CA LEU A 447 34.01 1.90 -10.96
C LEU A 447 35.41 2.36 -11.40
N SER A 448 36.44 2.04 -10.62
CA SER A 448 37.82 2.46 -10.92
C SER A 448 38.38 1.79 -12.16
N ASN A 449 38.00 0.53 -12.37
CA ASN A 449 38.40 -0.29 -13.51
C ASN A 449 37.50 -0.08 -14.75
N ASP A 450 36.55 0.85 -14.69
CA ASP A 450 35.57 1.13 -15.75
C ASP A 450 34.75 -0.11 -16.18
N THR A 451 34.63 -1.12 -15.30
CA THR A 451 33.77 -2.29 -15.55
C THR A 451 32.29 -1.94 -15.37
N VAL A 452 32.02 -0.87 -14.62
CA VAL A 452 30.70 -0.29 -14.38
C VAL A 452 30.76 1.20 -14.63
N SER A 453 29.72 1.74 -15.28
CA SER A 453 29.58 3.18 -15.45
C SER A 453 28.13 3.62 -15.26
N PHE A 454 27.93 4.70 -14.50
CA PHE A 454 26.67 5.42 -14.32
C PHE A 454 26.58 6.69 -15.17
N LEU A 455 27.55 6.92 -16.07
CA LEU A 455 27.50 8.05 -17.00
C LEU A 455 26.32 7.87 -17.98
N PRO A 456 25.52 8.92 -18.24
CA PRO A 456 24.45 8.86 -19.24
C PRO A 456 24.98 8.56 -20.65
N SER A 457 24.20 7.85 -21.46
CA SER A 457 24.65 7.23 -22.71
C SER A 457 24.57 8.12 -23.97
N SER A 458 24.39 9.43 -23.84
CA SER A 458 24.23 10.32 -24.99
C SER A 458 24.51 11.78 -24.63
N GLU A 459 25.59 12.33 -25.19
CA GLU A 459 26.06 13.74 -25.21
C GLU A 459 27.52 13.88 -24.73
N GLY A 460 28.18 14.99 -25.08
CA GLY A 460 29.64 15.15 -24.97
C GLY A 460 30.14 15.04 -23.53
N GLU A 461 31.42 14.65 -23.33
CA GLU A 461 32.02 14.47 -21.99
C GLU A 461 31.88 15.72 -21.08
N ASP A 462 31.75 16.92 -21.67
CA ASP A 462 31.58 18.18 -20.96
C ASP A 462 30.19 18.37 -20.32
N ASP A 463 29.13 17.74 -20.86
CA ASP A 463 27.74 17.94 -20.38
C ASP A 463 27.44 17.22 -19.05
N PHE A 464 28.28 16.27 -18.65
CA PHE A 464 28.08 15.47 -17.43
C PHE A 464 29.00 15.85 -16.27
N GLN A 465 29.67 17.01 -16.38
CA GLN A 465 30.49 17.55 -15.30
C GLN A 465 29.61 18.16 -14.20
N LYS A 466 29.93 17.88 -12.93
CA LYS A 466 29.27 18.45 -11.73
C LYS A 466 27.81 18.01 -11.50
N LEU A 467 27.40 16.86 -12.00
CA LEU A 467 26.08 16.32 -11.68
C LEU A 467 25.94 15.98 -10.19
N THR A 468 24.70 16.04 -9.73
CA THR A 468 24.31 15.61 -8.39
C THR A 468 23.60 14.27 -8.44
N PHE A 469 23.82 13.43 -7.44
CA PHE A 469 23.23 12.09 -7.43
C PHE A 469 22.69 11.70 -6.06
N ARG A 470 21.79 10.73 -6.06
CA ARG A 470 21.29 10.05 -4.87
C ARG A 470 21.40 8.55 -5.05
N VAL A 471 21.81 7.85 -3.99
CA VAL A 471 21.67 6.39 -3.89
C VAL A 471 20.45 6.06 -3.04
N THR A 472 19.65 5.09 -3.49
CA THR A 472 18.61 4.45 -2.66
C THR A 472 18.71 2.95 -2.73
N SER A 473 18.32 2.29 -1.65
CA SER A 473 18.34 0.84 -1.56
C SER A 473 17.03 0.29 -1.00
N ASN A 474 16.66 -0.90 -1.45
CA ASN A 474 15.71 -1.77 -0.78
C ASN A 474 16.40 -3.08 -0.45
N ARG A 475 16.34 -3.48 0.83
CA ARG A 475 16.99 -4.68 1.34
C ARG A 475 15.95 -5.75 1.67
N VAL A 476 16.18 -6.95 1.15
CA VAL A 476 15.24 -8.06 1.22
C VAL A 476 15.96 -9.38 1.43
N GLY A 477 15.44 -10.25 2.29
CA GLY A 477 16.04 -11.56 2.57
C GLY A 477 17.18 -11.45 3.59
N GLY A 478 17.56 -12.58 4.18
CA GLY A 478 18.72 -12.74 5.07
C GLY A 478 18.67 -12.00 6.42
N PRO A 479 19.35 -12.52 7.46
CA PRO A 479 19.96 -11.65 8.45
C PRO A 479 21.22 -11.03 7.82
N HIS A 480 21.08 -9.91 7.13
CA HIS A 480 22.22 -9.10 6.68
C HIS A 480 22.89 -8.41 7.87
N ALA A 481 24.22 -8.29 7.87
CA ALA A 481 24.99 -7.62 8.92
C ALA A 481 24.72 -6.10 9.03
N TRP A 482 24.13 -5.50 8.00
CA TRP A 482 23.92 -4.06 7.87
C TRP A 482 22.47 -3.70 7.53
N GLN A 483 22.13 -2.44 7.76
CA GLN A 483 20.83 -1.85 7.45
C GLN A 483 20.83 -1.12 6.10
N THR A 484 19.64 -0.84 5.57
CA THR A 484 19.47 -0.16 4.28
C THR A 484 20.22 1.17 4.17
N PRO A 485 20.21 2.07 5.19
CA PRO A 485 20.96 3.32 5.10
C PRO A 485 22.48 3.13 5.01
N GLU A 486 23.00 2.00 5.51
CA GLU A 486 24.42 1.69 5.41
C GLU A 486 24.78 1.28 3.98
N VAL A 487 23.92 0.52 3.29
CA VAL A 487 24.12 0.23 1.85
C VAL A 487 24.16 1.53 1.03
N GLU A 488 23.21 2.43 1.29
CA GLU A 488 23.12 3.72 0.61
C GLU A 488 24.38 4.56 0.86
N TYR A 489 24.88 4.55 2.09
CA TYR A 489 26.09 5.25 2.48
C TYR A 489 27.35 4.67 1.83
N GLU A 490 27.59 3.36 1.92
CA GLU A 490 28.81 2.73 1.38
C GLU A 490 28.85 2.82 -0.14
N ILE A 491 27.75 2.46 -0.82
CA ILE A 491 27.69 2.53 -2.28
C ILE A 491 27.73 3.98 -2.75
N GLY A 492 27.05 4.90 -2.06
CA GLY A 492 27.10 6.33 -2.35
C GLY A 492 28.49 6.92 -2.14
N GLY A 493 29.22 6.46 -1.13
CA GLY A 493 30.61 6.82 -0.85
C GLY A 493 31.54 6.40 -2.00
N ALA A 494 31.45 5.16 -2.46
CA ALA A 494 32.28 4.65 -3.55
C ALA A 494 32.08 5.46 -4.85
N ILE A 495 30.83 5.78 -5.17
CA ILE A 495 30.46 6.62 -6.32
C ILE A 495 30.97 8.05 -6.14
N ALA A 496 30.83 8.63 -4.94
CA ALA A 496 31.31 9.98 -4.64
C ALA A 496 32.84 10.10 -4.73
N GLU A 497 33.59 9.09 -4.31
CA GLU A 497 35.06 9.09 -4.41
C GLU A 497 35.49 9.07 -5.89
N VAL A 498 35.03 8.07 -6.65
CA VAL A 498 35.49 7.88 -8.05
C VAL A 498 34.99 9.01 -8.96
N TYR A 499 33.70 9.35 -8.92
CA TYR A 499 33.17 10.41 -9.79
C TYR A 499 33.34 11.82 -9.23
N GLY A 500 33.55 11.99 -7.92
CA GLY A 500 33.95 13.28 -7.35
C GLY A 500 35.31 13.71 -7.87
N ASP A 501 36.26 12.78 -7.98
CA ASP A 501 37.57 13.07 -8.52
C ASP A 501 37.53 13.30 -10.03
N ARG A 502 36.92 12.36 -10.78
CA ARG A 502 36.89 12.37 -12.26
C ARG A 502 35.94 13.41 -12.87
N HIS A 503 34.72 13.57 -12.31
CA HIS A 503 33.65 14.40 -12.91
C HIS A 503 33.06 15.46 -11.96
N LYS A 504 33.59 15.59 -10.73
CA LYS A 504 33.12 16.54 -9.71
C LYS A 504 31.67 16.31 -9.27
N TRP A 505 31.20 15.06 -9.33
CA TRP A 505 29.86 14.71 -8.87
C TRP A 505 29.71 14.87 -7.37
N LYS A 506 28.49 15.19 -6.90
CA LYS A 506 28.19 15.36 -5.47
C LYS A 506 26.90 14.66 -5.04
N PRO A 507 26.86 14.03 -3.87
CA PRO A 507 25.61 13.48 -3.34
C PRO A 507 24.63 14.60 -2.96
N LYS A 508 23.36 14.47 -3.37
CA LYS A 508 22.25 15.39 -3.05
C LYS A 508 20.96 14.57 -2.82
N MET A 509 20.35 14.69 -1.65
CA MET A 509 19.24 13.79 -1.25
C MET A 509 17.88 14.16 -1.85
N SER A 510 17.71 15.43 -2.24
CA SER A 510 16.51 16.02 -2.84
C SER A 510 16.91 16.79 -4.10
N ASP A 511 16.08 16.78 -5.14
CA ASP A 511 16.35 17.56 -6.37
C ASP A 511 17.72 17.19 -7.00
N HIS A 512 17.96 15.90 -7.18
CA HIS A 512 19.20 15.35 -7.75
C HIS A 512 19.03 15.08 -9.24
N ASP A 513 20.14 15.09 -9.97
CA ASP A 513 20.14 14.84 -11.42
C ASP A 513 20.06 13.34 -11.73
N ILE A 514 20.75 12.50 -10.96
CA ILE A 514 20.82 11.06 -11.17
C ILE A 514 20.33 10.29 -9.93
N HIS A 515 19.33 9.43 -10.12
CA HIS A 515 18.84 8.54 -9.08
C HIS A 515 19.40 7.13 -9.28
N ILE A 516 20.41 6.76 -8.49
CA ILE A 516 21.00 5.43 -8.51
C ILE A 516 20.26 4.53 -7.52
N ARG A 517 19.89 3.33 -7.97
CA ARG A 517 19.26 2.31 -7.16
C ARG A 517 20.21 1.14 -6.97
N ALA A 518 20.47 0.79 -5.72
CA ALA A 518 21.33 -0.33 -5.34
C ALA A 518 20.57 -1.27 -4.38
N ASP A 519 19.73 -2.13 -4.94
CA ASP A 519 18.86 -3.00 -4.15
C ASP A 519 19.57 -4.32 -3.81
N VAL A 520 19.28 -4.83 -2.63
CA VAL A 520 19.87 -6.07 -2.09
C VAL A 520 18.75 -7.07 -1.91
N VAL A 521 18.83 -8.20 -2.60
CA VAL A 521 17.82 -9.26 -2.52
C VAL A 521 18.52 -10.59 -2.30
N GLY A 522 18.32 -11.16 -1.11
CA GLY A 522 18.99 -12.37 -0.66
C GLY A 522 20.49 -12.17 -0.58
N LYS A 523 21.19 -12.63 -1.60
CA LYS A 523 22.66 -12.57 -1.71
C LYS A 523 23.15 -11.78 -2.92
N VAL A 524 22.23 -11.16 -3.65
CA VAL A 524 22.53 -10.45 -4.89
C VAL A 524 22.29 -8.96 -4.66
N VAL A 525 23.25 -8.15 -5.10
CA VAL A 525 23.13 -6.69 -5.16
C VAL A 525 22.94 -6.32 -6.63
N VAL A 526 21.93 -5.52 -6.92
CA VAL A 526 21.61 -5.04 -8.27
C VAL A 526 21.66 -3.52 -8.32
N MET A 527 22.32 -2.99 -9.34
CA MET A 527 22.59 -1.57 -9.49
C MET A 527 22.12 -1.05 -10.85
N GLY A 528 21.36 0.05 -10.82
CA GLY A 528 20.75 0.65 -11.99
C GLY A 528 20.44 2.13 -11.78
N THR A 529 20.34 2.91 -12.86
CA THR A 529 19.86 4.29 -12.80
C THR A 529 18.34 4.26 -12.96
N GLN A 530 17.62 4.74 -11.95
CA GLN A 530 16.16 4.81 -11.95
C GLN A 530 15.68 5.89 -12.90
N LEU A 531 14.79 5.53 -13.81
CA LEU A 531 14.30 6.40 -14.87
C LEU A 531 13.01 7.13 -14.50
N ASN A 532 12.17 6.51 -13.68
CA ASN A 532 10.96 7.13 -13.15
C ASN A 532 11.27 7.93 -11.87
N VAL A 533 10.65 9.11 -11.72
CA VAL A 533 10.85 9.98 -10.54
C VAL A 533 10.24 9.38 -9.27
N HIS A 534 9.06 8.78 -9.40
CA HIS A 534 8.30 8.17 -8.31
C HIS A 534 7.90 6.74 -8.66
N ASP A 535 7.69 5.91 -7.64
CA ASP A 535 7.13 4.56 -7.79
C ASP A 535 5.88 4.60 -8.69
N LEU A 536 5.92 3.86 -9.81
CA LEU A 536 4.87 3.87 -10.85
C LEU A 536 3.50 3.41 -10.31
N SER A 537 3.47 2.71 -9.18
CA SER A 537 2.23 2.32 -8.48
C SER A 537 1.63 3.43 -7.59
N LYS A 538 2.20 4.63 -7.58
CA LYS A 538 1.72 5.75 -6.77
C LYS A 538 1.13 6.85 -7.64
N GLY A 539 0.20 7.61 -7.06
CA GLY A 539 -0.43 8.73 -7.75
C GLY A 539 -1.31 8.31 -8.92
N ARG A 540 -1.64 7.02 -9.09
CA ARG A 540 -2.43 6.63 -10.26
C ARG A 540 -3.87 7.09 -10.22
N HIS A 541 -4.44 7.22 -9.02
CA HIS A 541 -5.79 7.73 -8.82
C HIS A 541 -5.87 8.86 -7.79
N PHE A 542 -6.81 9.79 -8.01
CA PHE A 542 -7.25 10.78 -7.04
C PHE A 542 -7.72 10.07 -5.77
N THR A 543 -6.95 10.22 -4.70
CA THR A 543 -7.20 9.50 -3.44
C THR A 543 -7.54 10.49 -2.32
N ARG A 544 -8.77 11.01 -2.35
CA ARG A 544 -9.33 11.84 -1.26
C ARG A 544 -9.57 11.04 0.02
N TYR A 545 -9.88 9.74 -0.14
CA TYR A 545 -10.02 8.80 0.96
C TYR A 545 -9.09 7.60 0.80
N ARG A 546 -8.38 7.29 1.88
CA ARG A 546 -7.57 6.08 1.98
C ARG A 546 -7.89 5.32 3.27
N ASN A 547 -8.29 4.07 3.13
CA ASN A 547 -8.45 3.19 4.30
C ASN A 547 -7.06 2.77 4.83
N GLY A 548 -6.99 2.22 6.06
CA GLY A 548 -5.71 1.81 6.66
C GLY A 548 -5.00 0.67 5.92
N VAL A 549 -5.73 -0.07 5.09
CA VAL A 549 -5.25 -1.24 4.34
C VAL A 549 -5.76 -1.13 2.90
N THR A 550 -5.11 -0.27 2.12
CA THR A 550 -5.40 -0.14 0.68
C THR A 550 -4.46 -1.03 -0.12
N ILE A 551 -5.00 -1.79 -1.06
CA ILE A 551 -4.19 -2.52 -2.03
C ILE A 551 -3.36 -1.54 -2.86
N LYS A 552 -2.10 -1.89 -3.18
CA LYS A 552 -1.32 -1.09 -4.12
C LYS A 552 -1.92 -1.23 -5.51
N THR A 553 -1.87 -0.14 -6.27
CA THR A 553 -2.50 -0.05 -7.58
C THR A 553 -1.92 -1.11 -8.54
N ASN A 554 -0.61 -1.37 -8.49
CA ASN A 554 0.04 -2.34 -9.39
C ASN A 554 -0.46 -3.79 -9.22
N LEU A 555 -0.73 -4.20 -7.98
CA LEU A 555 -1.38 -5.49 -7.71
C LEU A 555 -2.86 -5.47 -8.09
N ALA A 556 -3.55 -4.35 -7.87
CA ALA A 556 -4.92 -4.17 -8.30
C ALA A 556 -5.05 -4.33 -9.84
N TYR A 557 -4.15 -3.70 -10.61
CA TYR A 557 -4.07 -3.87 -12.06
C TYR A 557 -3.91 -5.34 -12.46
N ALA A 558 -2.94 -6.05 -11.87
CA ALA A 558 -2.73 -7.48 -12.16
C ALA A 558 -3.98 -8.33 -11.84
N MET A 559 -4.66 -8.04 -10.72
CA MET A 559 -5.89 -8.74 -10.34
C MET A 559 -7.05 -8.46 -11.30
N ILE A 560 -7.19 -7.22 -11.80
CA ILE A 560 -8.19 -6.89 -12.82
C ILE A 560 -7.92 -7.60 -14.13
N ARG A 561 -6.65 -7.66 -14.58
CA ARG A 561 -6.27 -8.42 -15.78
C ARG A 561 -6.59 -9.92 -15.63
N LEU A 562 -6.34 -10.51 -14.46
CA LEU A 562 -6.66 -11.92 -14.15
C LEU A 562 -8.17 -12.22 -14.21
N ALA A 563 -9.01 -11.21 -13.96
CA ALA A 563 -10.47 -11.33 -14.02
C ALA A 563 -10.99 -11.54 -15.44
N ASN A 564 -10.17 -11.27 -16.47
CA ASN A 564 -10.50 -11.44 -17.88
C ASN A 564 -11.79 -10.71 -18.29
N LEU A 565 -11.90 -9.44 -17.87
CA LEU A 565 -13.03 -8.58 -18.22
C LEU A 565 -12.97 -8.16 -19.70
N LYS A 566 -14.13 -7.80 -20.25
CA LYS A 566 -14.29 -7.23 -21.59
C LYS A 566 -15.19 -6.00 -21.51
N GLU A 567 -15.22 -5.22 -22.58
CA GLU A 567 -16.15 -4.10 -22.70
C GLU A 567 -17.60 -4.55 -22.45
N GLY A 568 -18.37 -3.73 -21.74
CA GLY A 568 -19.75 -4.03 -21.35
C GLY A 568 -19.91 -5.09 -20.25
N HIS A 569 -18.84 -5.61 -19.66
CA HIS A 569 -18.92 -6.52 -18.51
C HIS A 569 -19.33 -5.77 -17.22
N THR A 570 -19.90 -6.53 -16.28
CA THR A 570 -20.22 -6.09 -14.92
C THR A 570 -19.19 -6.62 -13.92
N LEU A 571 -18.56 -5.71 -13.17
CA LEU A 571 -17.54 -6.02 -12.17
C LEU A 571 -18.06 -5.75 -10.75
N LEU A 572 -17.71 -6.62 -9.81
CA LEU A 572 -18.07 -6.50 -8.40
C LEU A 572 -16.84 -6.59 -7.49
N ASP A 573 -16.74 -5.67 -6.52
CA ASP A 573 -15.82 -5.74 -5.39
C ASP A 573 -16.60 -5.68 -4.07
N PRO A 574 -16.85 -6.83 -3.39
CA PRO A 574 -17.65 -6.89 -2.18
C PRO A 574 -16.90 -6.51 -0.89
N PHE A 575 -15.61 -6.15 -0.98
CA PHE A 575 -14.79 -5.65 0.13
C PHE A 575 -13.99 -4.43 -0.34
N CYS A 576 -14.68 -3.42 -0.88
CA CYS A 576 -14.07 -2.44 -1.76
C CYS A 576 -13.11 -1.46 -1.08
N GLY A 577 -13.18 -1.26 0.24
CA GLY A 577 -12.27 -0.36 0.95
C GLY A 577 -12.32 1.06 0.38
N SER A 578 -11.20 1.55 -0.16
CA SER A 578 -11.11 2.85 -0.83
C SER A 578 -11.51 2.85 -2.31
N GLY A 579 -11.99 1.72 -2.85
CA GLY A 579 -12.44 1.58 -4.24
C GLY A 579 -11.33 1.33 -5.27
N THR A 580 -10.08 1.16 -4.84
CA THR A 580 -8.91 1.10 -5.73
C THR A 580 -9.03 0.07 -6.85
N LEU A 581 -9.58 -1.14 -6.59
CA LEU A 581 -9.77 -2.16 -7.64
C LEU A 581 -10.74 -1.70 -8.74
N LEU A 582 -11.82 -1.01 -8.37
CA LEU A 582 -12.81 -0.53 -9.34
C LEU A 582 -12.28 0.67 -10.11
N LEU A 583 -11.54 1.58 -9.47
CA LEU A 583 -10.90 2.71 -10.15
C LEU A 583 -9.89 2.23 -11.20
N GLU A 584 -9.10 1.21 -10.86
CA GLU A 584 -8.19 0.55 -11.80
C GLU A 584 -8.93 -0.05 -12.98
N ALA A 585 -10.04 -0.76 -12.72
CA ALA A 585 -10.84 -1.34 -13.78
C ALA A 585 -11.44 -0.27 -14.71
N LEU A 586 -11.96 0.82 -14.14
CA LEU A 586 -12.52 1.92 -14.92
C LEU A 586 -11.46 2.61 -15.79
N GLU A 587 -10.23 2.77 -15.30
CA GLU A 587 -9.11 3.30 -16.07
C GLU A 587 -8.68 2.33 -17.20
N ILE A 588 -8.50 1.03 -16.90
CA ILE A 588 -8.06 0.02 -17.88
C ILE A 588 -9.03 -0.11 -19.05
N TYR A 589 -10.34 -0.05 -18.77
CA TYR A 589 -11.40 -0.21 -19.76
C TYR A 589 -11.97 1.13 -20.22
N ASN A 590 -11.35 2.26 -19.86
CA ASN A 590 -11.74 3.60 -20.26
C ASN A 590 -13.26 3.88 -20.07
N GLY A 591 -13.83 3.41 -18.95
CA GLY A 591 -15.25 3.54 -18.63
C GLY A 591 -16.22 2.68 -19.46
N THR A 592 -15.74 1.79 -20.34
CA THR A 592 -16.60 0.94 -21.20
C THR A 592 -17.22 -0.26 -20.48
N LEU A 593 -16.88 -0.50 -19.21
CA LEU A 593 -17.57 -1.48 -18.39
C LEU A 593 -19.04 -1.05 -18.22
N ARG A 594 -19.96 -2.02 -18.25
CA ARG A 594 -21.39 -1.72 -18.14
C ARG A 594 -21.68 -1.11 -16.77
N ASN A 595 -21.37 -1.87 -15.71
CA ASN A 595 -21.59 -1.47 -14.33
C ASN A 595 -20.43 -1.98 -13.45
N CYS A 596 -19.96 -1.14 -12.53
CA CYS A 596 -19.08 -1.52 -11.42
C CYS A 596 -19.83 -1.38 -10.10
N LEU A 597 -19.75 -2.37 -9.22
CA LEU A 597 -20.36 -2.32 -7.88
C LEU A 597 -19.30 -2.54 -6.81
N GLY A 598 -19.12 -1.57 -5.92
CA GLY A 598 -18.32 -1.69 -4.72
C GLY A 598 -19.21 -1.85 -3.49
N MET A 599 -18.92 -2.83 -2.64
CA MET A 599 -19.58 -2.99 -1.35
C MET A 599 -18.54 -3.00 -0.24
N ASP A 600 -18.85 -2.38 0.89
CA ASP A 600 -18.07 -2.51 2.11
C ASP A 600 -19.02 -2.41 3.31
N VAL A 601 -18.75 -3.17 4.37
CA VAL A 601 -19.53 -3.10 5.61
C VAL A 601 -19.30 -1.77 6.33
N SER A 602 -18.15 -1.13 6.09
CA SER A 602 -17.82 0.19 6.60
C SER A 602 -18.45 1.27 5.71
N ARG A 603 -19.41 1.99 6.27
CA ARG A 603 -20.02 3.16 5.62
C ARG A 603 -18.97 4.17 5.16
N ARG A 604 -17.95 4.41 5.99
CA ARG A 604 -16.82 5.30 5.70
C ARG A 604 -16.03 4.82 4.48
N SER A 605 -15.81 3.52 4.34
CA SER A 605 -15.13 2.95 3.17
C SER A 605 -15.98 3.14 1.91
N ALA A 606 -17.27 2.79 1.95
CA ALA A 606 -18.16 2.95 0.81
C ALA A 606 -18.30 4.42 0.36
N ASP A 607 -18.49 5.36 1.30
CA ASP A 607 -18.59 6.78 1.00
C ASP A 607 -17.24 7.37 0.52
N GLY A 608 -16.13 6.94 1.11
CA GLY A 608 -14.79 7.35 0.69
C GLY A 608 -14.42 6.84 -0.71
N ALA A 609 -14.77 5.59 -1.04
CA ALA A 609 -14.61 5.04 -2.37
C ALA A 609 -15.46 5.80 -3.40
N ARG A 610 -16.70 6.16 -3.05
CA ARG A 610 -17.54 7.05 -3.88
C ARG A 610 -16.86 8.40 -4.12
N SER A 611 -16.30 9.02 -3.07
CA SER A 611 -15.60 10.30 -3.20
C SER A 611 -14.36 10.21 -4.10
N ASN A 612 -13.62 9.10 -4.07
CA ASN A 612 -12.49 8.89 -4.99
C ASN A 612 -12.98 8.75 -6.44
N ALA A 613 -14.03 7.97 -6.68
CA ALA A 613 -14.60 7.79 -8.01
C ALA A 613 -15.16 9.11 -8.59
N GLN A 614 -15.81 9.92 -7.76
CA GLN A 614 -16.27 11.26 -8.15
C GLN A 614 -15.11 12.18 -8.52
N ALA A 615 -14.00 12.12 -7.78
CA ALA A 615 -12.81 12.92 -8.09
C ALA A 615 -12.16 12.54 -9.44
N GLU A 616 -12.35 11.31 -9.90
CA GLU A 616 -11.92 10.80 -11.21
C GLU A 616 -12.94 11.09 -12.33
N GLY A 617 -14.03 11.81 -12.05
CA GLY A 617 -15.08 12.12 -13.03
C GLY A 617 -16.11 11.00 -13.23
N TYR A 618 -16.12 9.95 -12.39
CA TYR A 618 -17.17 8.93 -12.38
C TYR A 618 -18.34 9.36 -11.49
N GLU A 619 -18.98 10.48 -11.85
CA GLU A 619 -20.00 11.17 -11.05
C GLU A 619 -21.37 10.47 -11.01
N SER A 620 -21.66 9.56 -11.95
CA SER A 620 -22.96 8.90 -12.06
C SER A 620 -22.98 7.50 -11.44
N ASP A 621 -24.02 7.21 -10.64
CA ASP A 621 -24.32 5.87 -10.09
C ASP A 621 -24.58 4.79 -11.19
N GLN A 622 -24.55 5.17 -12.47
CA GLN A 622 -24.79 4.28 -13.60
C GLN A 622 -23.55 3.45 -13.96
N THR A 623 -22.36 4.06 -13.98
CA THR A 623 -21.11 3.36 -14.37
C THR A 623 -20.44 2.69 -13.17
N CYS A 624 -20.42 3.35 -12.01
CA CYS A 624 -19.79 2.81 -10.80
C CYS A 624 -20.58 3.22 -9.56
N ARG A 625 -21.02 2.24 -8.77
CA ARG A 625 -21.83 2.45 -7.57
C ARG A 625 -21.16 1.86 -6.34
N PHE A 626 -21.15 2.61 -5.24
CA PHE A 626 -20.64 2.13 -3.94
C PHE A 626 -21.77 2.06 -2.91
N VAL A 627 -21.88 0.92 -2.23
CA VAL A 627 -22.93 0.67 -1.22
C VAL A 627 -22.34 0.18 0.11
N CYS A 628 -22.91 0.65 1.21
CA CYS A 628 -22.58 0.14 2.54
C CYS A 628 -23.41 -1.11 2.78
N SER A 629 -22.78 -2.29 2.72
CA SER A 629 -23.47 -3.56 2.87
C SER A 629 -22.50 -4.70 3.17
N ASP A 630 -23.05 -5.79 3.69
CA ASP A 630 -22.33 -7.01 4.00
C ASP A 630 -22.17 -7.88 2.74
N ALA A 631 -20.95 -8.31 2.44
CA ALA A 631 -20.61 -9.22 1.34
C ALA A 631 -21.41 -10.54 1.36
N ARG A 632 -21.93 -10.97 2.52
CA ARG A 632 -22.80 -12.16 2.65
C ARG A 632 -24.19 -11.95 2.08
N SER A 633 -24.61 -10.69 1.87
CA SER A 633 -25.92 -10.29 1.33
C SER A 633 -25.86 -9.86 -0.14
N LEU A 634 -24.82 -10.29 -0.85
CA LEU A 634 -24.48 -9.87 -2.22
C LEU A 634 -25.66 -9.95 -3.20
N ARG A 635 -26.45 -11.02 -3.14
CA ARG A 635 -27.63 -11.25 -4.01
C ARG A 635 -28.69 -10.14 -3.94
N ARG A 636 -28.73 -9.33 -2.87
CA ARG A 636 -29.68 -8.22 -2.72
C ARG A 636 -29.30 -6.95 -3.51
N HIS A 637 -28.05 -6.87 -3.97
CA HIS A 637 -27.51 -5.66 -4.59
C HIS A 637 -27.22 -5.79 -6.08
N VAL A 638 -27.35 -7.01 -6.61
CA VAL A 638 -27.25 -7.30 -8.04
C VAL A 638 -28.65 -7.45 -8.64
N ASN A 639 -28.76 -7.26 -9.96
CA ASN A 639 -30.06 -7.25 -10.65
C ASN A 639 -30.71 -8.63 -10.70
N ALA A 640 -29.90 -9.69 -10.85
CA ALA A 640 -30.36 -11.07 -10.91
C ALA A 640 -29.20 -12.04 -10.61
N ASP A 641 -29.52 -13.31 -10.37
CA ASP A 641 -28.52 -14.37 -10.42
C ASP A 641 -27.92 -14.46 -11.84
N GLY A 642 -26.64 -14.80 -11.95
CA GLY A 642 -25.95 -14.84 -13.23
C GLY A 642 -25.78 -13.48 -13.93
N SER A 643 -25.88 -12.35 -13.22
CA SER A 643 -25.74 -11.02 -13.84
C SER A 643 -24.33 -10.43 -13.78
N VAL A 644 -23.40 -11.02 -13.02
CA VAL A 644 -22.04 -10.49 -12.77
C VAL A 644 -21.03 -11.27 -13.62
N ASP A 645 -20.12 -10.56 -14.31
CA ASP A 645 -19.10 -11.18 -15.16
C ASP A 645 -17.84 -11.57 -14.37
N ALA A 646 -17.43 -10.73 -13.43
CA ALA A 646 -16.33 -11.06 -12.52
C ALA A 646 -16.48 -10.43 -11.14
N VAL A 647 -15.86 -11.07 -10.15
CA VAL A 647 -15.67 -10.54 -8.80
C VAL A 647 -14.18 -10.37 -8.56
N VAL A 648 -13.72 -9.19 -8.15
CA VAL A 648 -12.32 -8.94 -7.81
C VAL A 648 -12.24 -8.23 -6.49
N SER A 649 -11.47 -8.76 -5.53
CA SER A 649 -11.48 -8.20 -4.18
C SER A 649 -10.24 -8.50 -3.33
N ASN A 650 -9.88 -7.56 -2.46
CA ASN A 650 -8.88 -7.74 -1.41
C ASN A 650 -9.58 -8.09 -0.09
N LEU A 651 -9.63 -9.39 0.24
CA LEU A 651 -10.42 -9.90 1.36
C LEU A 651 -9.77 -9.53 2.72
N PRO A 652 -10.57 -9.43 3.80
CA PRO A 652 -10.07 -9.07 5.13
C PRO A 652 -9.15 -10.15 5.71
N TRP A 653 -7.96 -9.78 6.19
CA TRP A 653 -6.94 -10.76 6.63
C TRP A 653 -7.04 -11.22 8.10
N GLY A 654 -7.91 -10.63 8.92
CA GLY A 654 -8.03 -10.96 10.34
C GLY A 654 -6.92 -10.42 11.26
N ILE A 655 -5.93 -9.68 10.73
CA ILE A 655 -4.81 -9.10 11.52
C ILE A 655 -5.19 -7.82 12.27
N MET A 656 -6.11 -7.02 11.72
CA MET A 656 -6.48 -5.69 12.26
C MET A 656 -7.86 -5.66 12.94
N THR A 657 -8.53 -6.80 13.07
CA THR A 657 -9.91 -6.91 13.56
C THR A 657 -9.97 -7.64 14.89
N GLY A 658 -9.30 -7.10 15.93
CA GLY A 658 -9.44 -7.50 17.33
C GLY A 658 -9.01 -8.94 17.68
N GLN A 659 -8.58 -9.17 18.91
CA GLN A 659 -8.21 -10.50 19.42
C GLN A 659 -9.38 -11.50 19.51
N ASN A 660 -10.60 -11.13 19.07
CA ASN A 660 -11.83 -11.92 19.25
C ASN A 660 -12.47 -12.43 17.94
N GLN A 661 -11.87 -12.21 16.76
CA GLN A 661 -12.28 -12.95 15.56
C GLN A 661 -11.41 -14.20 15.42
N SER A 662 -11.96 -15.33 15.83
CA SER A 662 -11.33 -16.63 15.64
C SER A 662 -11.06 -16.87 14.15
N VAL A 663 -10.02 -17.64 13.82
CA VAL A 663 -9.75 -18.08 12.44
C VAL A 663 -10.99 -18.72 11.79
N SER A 664 -11.85 -19.33 12.60
CA SER A 664 -13.14 -19.89 12.17
C SER A 664 -14.13 -18.83 11.67
N SER A 665 -14.21 -17.63 12.27
CA SER A 665 -15.14 -16.59 11.78
C SER A 665 -14.76 -16.08 10.39
N LEU A 666 -13.46 -15.94 10.12
CA LEU A 666 -12.95 -15.54 8.80
C LEU A 666 -13.20 -16.62 7.74
N GLN A 667 -13.05 -17.90 8.13
CA GLN A 667 -13.34 -19.04 7.27
C GLN A 667 -14.82 -19.07 6.88
N THR A 668 -15.72 -18.88 7.85
CA THR A 668 -17.16 -18.81 7.61
C THR A 668 -17.50 -17.64 6.69
N LEU A 669 -16.90 -16.46 6.89
CA LEU A 669 -17.09 -15.32 6.00
C LEU A 669 -16.73 -15.67 4.56
N TYR A 670 -15.54 -16.25 4.32
CA TYR A 670 -15.08 -16.62 2.99
C TYR A 670 -15.96 -17.69 2.34
N GLU A 671 -16.40 -18.70 3.10
CA GLU A 671 -17.29 -19.74 2.60
C GLU A 671 -18.65 -19.19 2.19
N VAL A 672 -19.28 -18.37 3.05
CA VAL A 672 -20.59 -17.77 2.77
C VAL A 672 -20.49 -16.79 1.60
N PHE A 673 -19.44 -15.99 1.54
CA PHE A 673 -19.15 -15.10 0.41
C PHE A 673 -19.04 -15.90 -0.89
N LEU A 674 -18.15 -16.90 -0.98
CA LEU A 674 -17.94 -17.67 -2.21
C LEU A 674 -19.21 -18.41 -2.65
N ARG A 675 -20.02 -18.90 -1.69
CA ARG A 675 -21.33 -19.50 -1.98
C ARG A 675 -22.28 -18.51 -2.63
N ASN A 676 -22.34 -17.27 -2.15
CA ASN A 676 -23.17 -16.22 -2.75
C ASN A 676 -22.61 -15.73 -4.09
N ALA A 677 -21.28 -15.60 -4.21
CA ALA A 677 -20.61 -15.23 -5.45
C ALA A 677 -20.96 -16.20 -6.60
N TRP A 678 -21.08 -17.50 -6.30
CA TRP A 678 -21.45 -18.51 -7.30
C TRP A 678 -22.85 -18.26 -7.91
N TYR A 679 -23.82 -17.78 -7.13
CA TYR A 679 -25.17 -17.50 -7.66
C TYR A 679 -25.18 -16.29 -8.59
N VAL A 680 -24.45 -15.23 -8.23
CA VAL A 680 -24.50 -13.97 -9.00
C VAL A 680 -23.62 -13.97 -10.25
N LEU A 681 -22.58 -14.82 -10.28
CA LEU A 681 -21.66 -14.92 -11.40
C LEU A 681 -22.31 -15.62 -12.60
N LYS A 682 -21.97 -15.18 -13.81
CA LYS A 682 -22.20 -15.95 -15.03
C LYS A 682 -21.33 -17.21 -15.04
N ASP A 683 -21.77 -18.22 -15.79
CA ASP A 683 -20.95 -19.41 -16.05
C ASP A 683 -19.63 -19.01 -16.74
N GLY A 684 -18.50 -19.54 -16.27
CA GLY A 684 -17.17 -19.11 -16.71
C GLY A 684 -16.70 -17.77 -16.11
N GLY A 685 -17.53 -17.08 -15.31
CA GLY A 685 -17.15 -15.88 -14.59
C GLY A 685 -16.11 -16.16 -13.51
N ARG A 686 -15.19 -15.21 -13.27
CA ARG A 686 -14.05 -15.40 -12.37
C ARG A 686 -14.21 -14.65 -11.05
N VAL A 687 -13.72 -15.26 -9.96
CA VAL A 687 -13.45 -14.58 -8.69
C VAL A 687 -11.94 -14.49 -8.51
N VAL A 688 -11.40 -13.27 -8.45
CA VAL A 688 -9.99 -12.98 -8.18
C VAL A 688 -9.87 -12.39 -6.77
N MET A 689 -9.11 -13.05 -5.90
CA MET A 689 -9.03 -12.70 -4.49
C MET A 689 -7.59 -12.48 -4.06
N LEU A 690 -7.32 -11.40 -3.33
CA LEU A 690 -6.09 -11.26 -2.56
C LEU A 690 -6.37 -11.69 -1.11
N VAL A 691 -5.71 -12.75 -0.65
CA VAL A 691 -5.92 -13.33 0.68
C VAL A 691 -4.59 -13.59 1.39
N LEU A 692 -4.52 -13.40 2.70
CA LEU A 692 -3.29 -13.71 3.44
C LEU A 692 -2.99 -15.22 3.47
N ARG A 693 -4.03 -16.05 3.62
CA ARG A 693 -3.92 -17.51 3.79
C ARG A 693 -4.47 -18.26 2.58
N GLY A 694 -3.68 -18.35 1.49
CA GLY A 694 -4.10 -18.99 0.24
C GLY A 694 -4.59 -20.45 0.39
N LEU A 695 -3.90 -21.26 1.21
CA LEU A 695 -4.28 -22.65 1.50
C LEU A 695 -5.68 -22.77 2.13
N GLN A 696 -6.05 -21.82 2.98
CA GLN A 696 -7.38 -21.80 3.60
C GLN A 696 -8.47 -21.62 2.54
N VAL A 697 -8.29 -20.69 1.60
CA VAL A 697 -9.24 -20.47 0.51
C VAL A 697 -9.31 -21.69 -0.41
N MET A 698 -8.18 -22.32 -0.72
CA MET A 698 -8.17 -23.56 -1.52
C MET A 698 -8.96 -24.69 -0.85
N ARG A 699 -8.86 -24.85 0.47
CA ARG A 699 -9.69 -25.81 1.25
C ARG A 699 -11.18 -25.48 1.14
N ILE A 700 -11.56 -24.20 1.25
CA ILE A 700 -12.96 -23.77 1.08
C ILE A 700 -13.47 -24.06 -0.33
N VAL A 701 -12.67 -23.75 -1.37
CA VAL A 701 -13.03 -24.01 -2.77
C VAL A 701 -13.27 -25.50 -3.01
N ARG A 702 -12.43 -26.38 -2.44
CA ARG A 702 -12.63 -27.84 -2.47
C ARG A 702 -13.92 -28.25 -1.73
N LYS A 703 -14.19 -27.67 -0.56
CA LYS A 703 -15.43 -27.91 0.22
C LYS A 703 -16.69 -27.49 -0.54
N LEU A 704 -16.62 -26.48 -1.41
CA LEU A 704 -17.73 -26.08 -2.28
C LEU A 704 -17.96 -27.05 -3.47
N SER A 705 -17.31 -28.22 -3.45
CA SER A 705 -17.61 -29.42 -4.24
C SER A 705 -17.74 -29.16 -5.75
N GLY A 706 -16.80 -28.38 -6.29
CA GLY A 706 -16.68 -28.06 -7.72
C GLY A 706 -17.82 -27.24 -8.31
N ARG A 707 -18.35 -26.31 -7.50
CA ARG A 707 -18.93 -25.05 -7.99
C ARG A 707 -17.89 -24.16 -8.67
N PHE A 708 -16.64 -24.29 -8.26
CA PHE A 708 -15.52 -23.51 -8.76
C PHE A 708 -14.37 -24.41 -9.20
N ARG A 709 -13.66 -23.97 -10.23
CA ARG A 709 -12.37 -24.51 -10.67
C ARG A 709 -11.27 -23.55 -10.23
N LEU A 710 -10.24 -24.04 -9.53
CA LEU A 710 -9.05 -23.25 -9.23
C LEU A 710 -8.25 -23.08 -10.53
N LEU A 711 -8.08 -21.83 -10.98
CA LEU A 711 -7.27 -21.51 -12.15
C LEU A 711 -5.84 -21.16 -11.73
N HIS A 712 -5.71 -20.29 -10.74
CA HIS A 712 -4.43 -19.69 -10.40
C HIS A 712 -4.30 -19.49 -8.89
N ALA A 713 -3.10 -19.69 -8.36
CA ALA A 713 -2.75 -19.36 -6.99
C ALA A 713 -1.27 -18.95 -6.96
N ASN A 714 -1.00 -17.71 -6.57
CA ASN A 714 0.36 -17.18 -6.59
C ASN A 714 0.62 -16.31 -5.37
N VAL A 715 1.75 -16.54 -4.70
CA VAL A 715 2.13 -15.78 -3.51
C VAL A 715 2.91 -14.55 -3.94
N VAL A 716 2.50 -13.39 -3.46
CA VAL A 716 3.10 -12.11 -3.81
C VAL A 716 3.50 -11.39 -2.54
N ARG A 717 4.69 -10.79 -2.54
CA ARG A 717 5.16 -10.00 -1.41
C ARG A 717 4.58 -8.59 -1.44
N THR A 718 3.95 -8.21 -0.34
CA THR A 718 3.62 -6.82 0.00
C THR A 718 4.58 -6.32 1.07
N THR A 719 4.48 -5.06 1.50
CA THR A 719 5.45 -4.42 2.42
C THR A 719 5.80 -5.29 3.62
N ASN A 720 4.80 -5.89 4.27
CA ASN A 720 4.98 -6.65 5.52
C ASN A 720 4.37 -8.06 5.50
N ASN A 721 3.73 -8.49 4.40
CA ASN A 721 2.99 -9.74 4.34
C ASN A 721 3.22 -10.46 3.00
N LEU A 722 2.93 -11.76 2.99
CA LEU A 722 2.99 -12.63 1.80
C LEU A 722 1.58 -13.12 1.42
N PRO A 723 0.66 -12.23 1.00
CA PRO A 723 -0.64 -12.67 0.52
C PRO A 723 -0.54 -13.49 -0.76
N CYS A 724 -1.61 -14.21 -1.06
CA CYS A 724 -1.79 -15.02 -2.25
C CYS A 724 -2.91 -14.43 -3.10
N ILE A 725 -2.63 -14.23 -4.39
CA ILE A 725 -3.65 -14.00 -5.41
C ILE A 725 -4.22 -15.35 -5.80
N VAL A 726 -5.52 -15.55 -5.57
CA VAL A 726 -6.25 -16.78 -5.89
C VAL A 726 -7.30 -16.46 -6.94
N VAL A 727 -7.30 -17.18 -8.05
CA VAL A 727 -8.28 -17.06 -9.13
C VAL A 727 -9.06 -18.35 -9.23
N VAL A 728 -10.38 -18.24 -9.09
CA VAL A 728 -11.30 -19.34 -9.32
C VAL A 728 -12.32 -18.97 -10.38
N GLU A 729 -12.77 -19.96 -11.14
CA GLU A 729 -13.77 -19.80 -12.19
C GLU A 729 -15.04 -20.56 -11.82
N LYS A 730 -16.20 -19.93 -12.01
CA LYS A 730 -17.50 -20.56 -11.83
C LYS A 730 -17.69 -21.65 -12.88
N LEU A 731 -17.94 -22.88 -12.41
CA LEU A 731 -18.37 -23.97 -13.26
C LEU A 731 -19.88 -23.86 -13.53
N PRO A 732 -20.33 -24.23 -14.75
CA PRO A 732 -21.74 -24.24 -15.09
C PRO A 732 -22.56 -25.06 -14.10
N PHE A 733 -23.81 -24.65 -13.92
CA PHE A 733 -24.75 -25.43 -13.11
C PHE A 733 -25.03 -26.76 -13.81
N ASP A 734 -24.68 -27.86 -13.15
CA ASP A 734 -24.99 -29.22 -13.58
C ASP A 734 -26.05 -29.78 -12.64
N GLU A 735 -27.30 -29.78 -13.10
CA GLU A 735 -28.48 -30.27 -12.37
C GLU A 735 -28.30 -31.72 -11.90
N ILE A 736 -27.66 -32.55 -12.72
CA ILE A 736 -27.44 -33.97 -12.41
C ILE A 736 -26.42 -34.08 -11.29
N ARG A 737 -25.31 -33.33 -11.39
CA ARG A 737 -24.26 -33.34 -10.36
C ARG A 737 -24.77 -32.83 -9.01
N ASP A 738 -25.56 -31.76 -8.99
CA ASP A 738 -26.08 -31.22 -7.73
C ASP A 738 -27.23 -32.09 -7.16
N SER A 739 -28.02 -32.75 -8.01
CA SER A 739 -28.95 -33.80 -7.59
C SER A 739 -28.22 -35.00 -6.96
N ILE A 740 -27.14 -35.48 -7.59
CA ILE A 740 -26.30 -36.57 -7.07
C ILE A 740 -25.65 -36.16 -5.74
N LYS A 741 -25.15 -34.92 -5.60
CA LYS A 741 -24.63 -34.44 -4.31
C LYS A 741 -25.72 -34.34 -3.25
N GLY A 742 -26.92 -33.89 -3.60
CA GLY A 742 -28.06 -33.88 -2.70
C GLY A 742 -28.41 -35.29 -2.20
N GLN A 743 -28.40 -36.26 -3.11
CA GLN A 743 -28.57 -37.68 -2.79
C GLN A 743 -27.42 -38.23 -1.94
N LEU A 744 -26.15 -37.92 -2.25
CA LEU A 744 -24.97 -38.33 -1.48
C LEU A 744 -24.96 -37.72 -0.07
N ALA A 745 -25.36 -36.46 0.07
CA ALA A 745 -25.48 -35.80 1.37
C ALA A 745 -26.61 -36.40 2.22
N HIS A 746 -27.72 -36.78 1.58
CA HIS A 746 -28.79 -37.55 2.21
C HIS A 746 -28.32 -38.95 2.59
N LEU A 747 -27.58 -39.65 1.72
CA LEU A 747 -26.99 -40.97 1.98
C LEU A 747 -25.96 -40.94 3.11
N ASN A 748 -25.16 -39.87 3.23
CA ASN A 748 -24.23 -39.68 4.35
C ASN A 748 -24.93 -39.59 5.71
N GLN A 749 -26.23 -39.32 5.78
CA GLN A 749 -27.00 -39.42 7.04
C GLN A 749 -27.28 -40.87 7.45
N PHE A 750 -27.12 -41.82 6.52
CA PHE A 750 -27.32 -43.26 6.74
C PHE A 750 -26.01 -44.05 6.73
N VAL A 751 -24.89 -43.43 6.33
CA VAL A 751 -23.55 -44.05 6.36
C VAL A 751 -22.81 -43.53 7.59
N ASN A 752 -22.79 -44.35 8.64
CA ASN A 752 -22.05 -44.08 9.87
C ASN A 752 -20.59 -44.52 9.66
N VAL A 753 -19.72 -43.60 9.24
CA VAL A 753 -18.28 -43.88 9.18
C VAL A 753 -17.71 -43.63 10.57
N SER A 754 -17.15 -44.66 11.21
CA SER A 754 -16.58 -44.50 12.54
C SER A 754 -15.38 -43.52 12.49
N PRO A 755 -15.16 -42.71 13.53
CA PRO A 755 -14.05 -41.75 13.58
C PRO A 755 -12.69 -42.40 13.29
N GLU A 756 -12.49 -43.66 13.69
CA GLU A 756 -11.25 -44.41 13.48
C GLU A 756 -11.02 -44.73 11.99
N ILE A 757 -12.07 -45.08 11.25
CA ILE A 757 -11.99 -45.34 9.81
C ILE A 757 -11.70 -44.02 9.08
N TYR A 758 -12.32 -42.93 9.49
CA TYR A 758 -12.06 -41.60 8.92
C TYR A 758 -10.60 -41.17 9.15
N GLN A 759 -10.06 -41.37 10.36
CA GLN A 759 -8.64 -41.13 10.70
C GLN A 759 -7.69 -41.91 9.80
N SER A 760 -7.95 -43.22 9.60
CA SER A 760 -7.08 -44.09 8.81
C SER A 760 -7.00 -43.71 7.31
N ILE A 761 -8.03 -43.04 6.80
CA ILE A 761 -8.11 -42.62 5.40
C ILE A 761 -7.48 -41.23 5.20
N HIS A 762 -7.63 -40.33 6.18
CA HIS A 762 -7.28 -38.92 6.00
C HIS A 762 -5.95 -38.47 6.59
N ASN A 763 -5.27 -39.26 7.45
CA ASN A 763 -3.95 -38.92 8.02
C ASN A 763 -3.84 -37.44 8.50
N GLU A 764 -4.91 -36.90 9.08
CA GLU A 764 -4.89 -35.59 9.74
C GLU A 764 -4.97 -35.83 11.25
N ASP A 765 -3.94 -35.43 11.99
CA ASP A 765 -4.00 -35.32 13.45
C ASP A 765 -4.93 -34.16 13.81
N VAL A 766 -5.97 -34.43 14.60
CA VAL A 766 -6.92 -33.44 15.10
C VAL A 766 -6.53 -33.11 16.54
N ASP A 767 -6.42 -31.82 16.88
CA ASP A 767 -6.17 -31.35 18.25
C ASP A 767 -7.29 -31.81 19.21
N ASP A 768 -6.89 -32.45 20.31
CA ASP A 768 -7.69 -33.12 21.35
C ASP A 768 -8.52 -32.19 22.26
N ASP A 769 -9.07 -31.08 21.77
CA ASP A 769 -9.79 -30.11 22.63
C ASP A 769 -11.31 -30.35 22.74
N PHE A 770 -11.81 -31.57 22.47
CA PHE A 770 -13.25 -31.85 22.44
C PHE A 770 -13.80 -32.86 23.47
N GLU A 771 -13.04 -33.26 24.48
CA GLU A 771 -13.56 -34.08 25.58
C GLU A 771 -13.26 -33.48 26.96
N GLU A 772 -14.00 -32.43 27.35
CA GLU A 772 -14.31 -32.21 28.77
C GLU A 772 -15.51 -31.25 28.91
N LYS A 773 -16.73 -31.76 28.70
CA LYS A 773 -17.98 -31.25 29.28
C LYS A 773 -19.12 -32.21 28.96
N THR A 774 -19.13 -33.35 29.64
CA THR A 774 -20.35 -34.08 30.03
C THR A 774 -19.95 -35.16 31.03
N SER A 775 -19.86 -34.76 32.30
CA SER A 775 -20.09 -35.63 33.45
C SER A 775 -21.05 -34.91 34.39
#